data_AF-A0A3Q1EZ07-F1
#
_entry.id   AF-A0A3Q1EZ07-F1
#
_cell.length_a   1.000
_cell.length_b   1.000
_cell.length_c   1.000
_cell.angle_alpha   90.00
_cell.angle_beta   90.00
_cell.angle_gamma   90.00
#
_symmetry.space_group_name_H-M   'P 1'
#
loop_
_entity.id
_entity.type
_entity.pdbx_description
1 polymer ?
#
loop_
_entity_poly.entity_id
_entity_poly.type
_entity_poly.pdbx_seq_one_letter_code
_entity_poly.pdbx_strand_id
1 'polypeptide(L)'
;MYQVLILIMAIWGVQGCSNSESCPTLPPNSTSKDYCYSARIRSTVLQGLPFGGVPTVLALDFMCFLGLLFVFSFLRKVAWDYGRLALVTDADSVASAMTSDTPERYERLTSVSSSVDIEQRDTGFCSWLTAIFRIKDEEIREKCGEDAVHYLSFQRHIIGLLVVVGVLSVGIILPVNFSGNLLENNAYSFGRTTIANLDADNALLWLHTIFAFLYLLLTVYSMRRHTSKMHYKEDDLVKRTLFVNGISRYAEETELKQHFEQAYENCIVLEARICYNVARLMYLNSERKKAERSKKFFVDLQTKEHVTTMINPKPCGHLCCCIIKGCEQEEAVSYYTKLEAQLKDDYRKEREKVNRKPLGMAFVTFQNESMTAIILKDFNACKCQGCHCRREPKSSQFSSKLHTHNWTVSYAPDPQNVYWEHLSVGGFSWWLRCLIINIVLFLLLFFLTTPAIIISTMDKFNVTKPVEYLNNPIITQFFPTLLLWSFSALLPTIVYYSAFFEAHWTRSGENRTTMHKCYTFLIFMVLLLPSLGLSSLDVFFRWLFDKRFLADAKVRFECVFLPDNGAFFVNYVIASAFIGNAMDLLRIPGLLMYMIRLCLARSAAERRNVKRHQAYEFQFGAAYAWMMCVFTVVMTYSITCPIIVPFGLMYMLLKHLADRYNMYYAYLPSKLDKKIHSGAVNQVVAAPILCLFWLLFFSTVRSGFSAATSMFTFVVLIITIIICLSHVCFGHFKYLSAHNYKIDSQEVDGMENGQPVCTSAANKAAQMYIAQVLQDPNSEEGGSGSGEDDGQGSSQDEEIINVENGLNEDFQSGEDSLIDNEVRH
;
A
#
# COMPACT_ATOMS: atom_id res chain seq x y z
N MET A 1 4.90 -27.23 -11.71
CA MET A 1 5.83 -27.16 -12.86
C MET A 1 5.67 -28.39 -13.77
N TYR A 2 5.70 -29.61 -13.26
CA TYR A 2 5.46 -30.85 -14.04
C TYR A 2 4.10 -30.88 -14.76
N GLN A 3 3.01 -30.44 -14.12
CA GLN A 3 1.70 -30.37 -14.78
C GLN A 3 1.52 -29.20 -15.76
N VAL A 4 2.27 -28.11 -15.60
CA VAL A 4 2.34 -27.02 -16.61
C VAL A 4 3.12 -27.52 -17.84
N LEU A 5 4.15 -28.34 -17.62
CA LEU A 5 4.84 -29.09 -18.67
C LEU A 5 3.88 -30.08 -19.36
N ILE A 6 2.99 -30.74 -18.62
CA ILE A 6 1.94 -31.61 -19.19
C ILE A 6 0.90 -30.80 -19.98
N LEU A 7 0.57 -29.58 -19.57
CA LEU A 7 -0.31 -28.67 -20.34
C LEU A 7 0.36 -28.31 -21.68
N ILE A 8 1.66 -28.00 -21.66
CA ILE A 8 2.46 -27.73 -22.87
C ILE A 8 2.58 -28.99 -23.73
N MET A 9 2.79 -30.17 -23.13
CA MET A 9 2.85 -31.44 -23.86
C MET A 9 1.49 -31.92 -24.39
N ALA A 10 0.38 -31.61 -23.72
CA ALA A 10 -0.97 -31.92 -24.19
C ALA A 10 -1.38 -31.01 -25.37
N ILE A 11 -0.87 -29.77 -25.41
CA ILE A 11 -0.95 -28.89 -26.58
C ILE A 11 -0.05 -29.42 -27.72
N TRP A 12 1.03 -30.15 -27.41
CA TRP A 12 1.97 -30.75 -28.36
C TRP A 12 1.54 -32.13 -28.93
N GLY A 13 0.29 -32.54 -28.75
CA GLY A 13 -0.22 -33.85 -29.19
C GLY A 13 -0.23 -34.05 -30.71
N VAL A 14 0.94 -34.39 -31.27
CA VAL A 14 1.06 -35.24 -32.47
C VAL A 14 0.57 -36.62 -32.07
N GLN A 15 -0.65 -36.97 -32.43
CA GLN A 15 -1.04 -38.35 -32.61
C GLN A 15 -1.25 -38.56 -34.10
N GLY A 16 -0.21 -39.08 -34.75
CA GLY A 16 -0.36 -39.69 -36.06
C GLY A 16 -1.35 -40.83 -35.96
N CYS A 17 -2.48 -40.72 -36.65
CA CYS A 17 -3.34 -41.85 -36.92
C CYS A 17 -2.62 -42.77 -37.92
N SER A 18 -1.91 -43.78 -37.42
CA SER A 18 -1.65 -44.98 -38.20
C SER A 18 -2.91 -45.83 -38.14
N ASN A 19 -3.67 -45.80 -39.22
CA ASN A 19 -4.64 -46.78 -39.72
C ASN A 19 -5.91 -46.09 -40.21
N SER A 20 -6.08 -46.12 -41.52
CA SER A 20 -7.32 -45.85 -42.22
C SER A 20 -8.39 -46.86 -41.80
N GLU A 21 -9.62 -46.36 -41.72
CA GLU A 21 -10.89 -47.05 -41.43
C GLU A 21 -11.35 -47.00 -39.95
N SER A 22 -12.49 -46.34 -39.76
CA SER A 22 -13.31 -46.19 -38.53
C SER A 22 -13.06 -44.98 -37.59
N CYS A 23 -13.36 -43.77 -38.08
CA CYS A 23 -13.90 -42.70 -37.21
C CYS A 23 -15.33 -42.36 -37.66
N PRO A 24 -16.35 -42.42 -36.78
CA PRO A 24 -17.69 -41.97 -37.13
C PRO A 24 -17.70 -40.44 -37.20
N THR A 25 -18.03 -39.91 -38.37
CA THR A 25 -18.27 -38.49 -38.63
C THR A 25 -19.60 -38.07 -38.01
N LEU A 26 -19.57 -37.46 -36.82
CA LEU A 26 -20.69 -36.64 -36.35
C LEU A 26 -20.51 -35.20 -36.87
N PRO A 27 -21.57 -34.55 -37.38
CA PRO A 27 -21.49 -33.16 -37.84
C PRO A 27 -21.35 -32.21 -36.64
N PRO A 28 -20.48 -31.19 -36.70
CA PRO A 28 -20.44 -30.13 -35.70
C PRO A 28 -21.43 -29.03 -36.11
N ASN A 29 -22.27 -28.51 -35.19
CA ASN A 29 -22.49 -27.05 -35.06
C ASN A 29 -23.61 -26.59 -34.11
N SER A 30 -24.53 -27.42 -33.59
CA SER A 30 -25.60 -26.93 -32.71
C SER A 30 -25.36 -27.17 -31.21
N THR A 31 -24.86 -28.35 -30.82
CA THR A 31 -24.78 -28.77 -29.42
C THR A 31 -23.65 -28.13 -28.61
N SER A 32 -22.56 -27.69 -29.25
CA SER A 32 -21.42 -27.07 -28.56
C SER A 32 -21.68 -25.63 -28.10
N LYS A 33 -22.40 -24.82 -28.90
CA LYS A 33 -22.76 -23.44 -28.53
C LYS A 33 -23.71 -23.42 -27.33
N ASP A 34 -24.74 -24.26 -27.34
CA ASP A 34 -25.70 -24.36 -26.22
C ASP A 34 -25.04 -24.88 -24.93
N TYR A 35 -24.05 -25.76 -25.06
CA TYR A 35 -23.22 -26.22 -23.93
C TYR A 35 -22.36 -25.09 -23.37
N CYS A 36 -21.74 -24.24 -24.21
CA CYS A 36 -20.98 -23.08 -23.76
C CYS A 36 -21.83 -22.04 -23.01
N TYR A 37 -23.07 -21.79 -23.46
CA TYR A 37 -24.00 -20.88 -22.78
C TYR A 37 -24.57 -21.48 -21.48
N SER A 38 -24.80 -22.79 -21.43
CA SER A 38 -25.37 -23.47 -20.25
C SER A 38 -24.34 -23.77 -19.15
N ALA A 39 -23.06 -23.96 -19.51
CA ALA A 39 -22.01 -24.33 -18.56
C ALA A 39 -21.49 -23.17 -17.70
N ARG A 40 -21.94 -21.93 -17.95
CA ARG A 40 -21.47 -20.75 -17.22
C ARG A 40 -22.49 -20.25 -16.21
N ILE A 41 -21.99 -19.98 -15.01
CA ILE A 41 -22.70 -19.51 -13.81
C ILE A 41 -23.76 -18.48 -14.18
N ARG A 42 -25.02 -18.81 -13.84
CA ARG A 42 -26.19 -17.92 -13.78
C ARG A 42 -25.85 -16.67 -12.96
N SER A 43 -25.32 -15.63 -13.60
CA SER A 43 -25.41 -14.26 -13.09
C SER A 43 -26.65 -13.64 -13.74
N THR A 44 -27.77 -13.82 -13.06
CA THR A 44 -29.13 -13.54 -13.57
C THR A 44 -29.42 -12.05 -13.78
N VAL A 45 -28.51 -11.14 -13.41
CA VAL A 45 -28.79 -9.69 -13.37
C VAL A 45 -28.43 -8.97 -14.67
N LEU A 46 -27.48 -9.50 -15.47
CA LEU A 46 -27.02 -8.83 -16.71
C LEU A 46 -27.22 -9.68 -17.99
N GLN A 47 -27.61 -10.95 -17.86
CA GLN A 47 -27.93 -11.78 -19.01
C GLN A 47 -29.24 -11.30 -19.68
N GLY A 48 -29.12 -10.83 -20.92
CA GLY A 48 -30.26 -10.38 -21.75
C GLY A 48 -30.24 -8.89 -22.13
N LEU A 49 -29.30 -8.10 -21.61
CA LEU A 49 -29.15 -6.70 -22.01
C LEU A 49 -28.36 -6.57 -23.32
N PRO A 50 -28.75 -5.65 -24.21
CA PRO A 50 -28.01 -5.42 -25.45
C PRO A 50 -26.56 -5.00 -25.16
N PHE A 51 -25.63 -5.43 -26.01
CA PHE A 51 -24.21 -5.07 -25.95
C PHE A 51 -23.53 -5.43 -24.60
N GLY A 52 -23.91 -6.56 -23.99
CA GLY A 52 -23.31 -7.04 -22.74
C GLY A 52 -23.58 -6.15 -21.53
N GLY A 53 -24.59 -5.28 -21.59
CA GLY A 53 -24.99 -4.37 -20.52
C GLY A 53 -24.12 -3.13 -20.34
N VAL A 54 -23.09 -2.93 -21.18
CA VAL A 54 -22.10 -1.84 -21.01
C VAL A 54 -22.74 -0.44 -20.94
N PRO A 55 -23.66 -0.04 -21.84
CA PRO A 55 -24.26 1.29 -21.77
C PRO A 55 -25.12 1.48 -20.50
N THR A 56 -25.83 0.43 -20.08
CA THR A 56 -26.66 0.46 -18.87
C THR A 56 -25.81 0.59 -17.61
N VAL A 57 -24.74 -0.20 -17.49
CA VAL A 57 -23.79 -0.14 -16.37
C VAL A 57 -23.12 1.22 -16.33
N LEU A 58 -22.67 1.75 -17.47
CA LEU A 58 -22.10 3.10 -17.56
C LEU A 58 -23.04 4.18 -17.04
N ALA A 59 -24.32 4.15 -17.46
CA ALA A 59 -25.30 5.13 -17.01
C ALA A 59 -25.57 5.03 -15.51
N LEU A 60 -25.75 3.81 -14.98
CA LEU A 60 -25.99 3.58 -13.56
C LEU A 60 -24.79 3.99 -12.69
N ASP A 61 -23.58 3.60 -13.09
CA ASP A 61 -22.35 3.92 -12.36
C ASP A 61 -22.07 5.42 -12.39
N PHE A 62 -22.33 6.09 -13.51
CA PHE A 62 -22.21 7.55 -13.61
C PHE A 62 -23.23 8.27 -12.71
N MET A 63 -24.49 7.83 -12.68
CA MET A 63 -25.50 8.41 -11.78
C MET A 63 -25.14 8.17 -10.30
N CYS A 64 -24.67 6.97 -9.96
CA CYS A 64 -24.18 6.65 -8.62
C CYS A 64 -22.97 7.52 -8.24
N PHE A 65 -22.03 7.73 -9.18
CA PHE A 65 -20.88 8.60 -9.01
C PHE A 65 -21.28 10.04 -8.69
N LEU A 66 -22.24 10.62 -9.43
CA LEU A 66 -22.76 11.95 -9.13
C LEU A 66 -23.40 12.02 -7.72
N GLY A 67 -24.14 10.98 -7.34
CA GLY A 67 -24.68 10.84 -5.98
C GLY A 67 -23.59 10.81 -4.91
N LEU A 68 -22.54 10.03 -5.12
CA LEU A 68 -21.39 9.95 -4.21
C LEU A 68 -20.62 11.27 -4.15
N LEU A 69 -20.44 11.98 -5.26
CA LEU A 69 -19.83 13.32 -5.26
C LEU A 69 -20.68 14.36 -4.52
N PHE A 70 -22.00 14.24 -4.60
CA PHE A 70 -22.91 15.07 -3.81
C PHE A 70 -22.77 14.76 -2.31
N VAL A 71 -22.76 13.48 -1.93
CA VAL A 71 -22.50 13.05 -0.54
C VAL A 71 -21.14 13.54 -0.06
N PHE A 72 -20.10 13.42 -0.88
CA PHE A 72 -18.77 13.94 -0.58
C PHE A 72 -18.81 15.45 -0.34
N SER A 73 -19.45 16.22 -1.23
CA SER A 73 -19.55 17.68 -1.11
C SER A 73 -20.35 18.10 0.14
N PHE A 74 -21.38 17.34 0.49
CA PHE A 74 -22.17 17.53 1.71
C PHE A 74 -21.36 17.21 2.97
N LEU A 75 -20.75 16.02 3.04
CA LEU A 75 -19.88 15.62 4.16
C LEU A 75 -18.70 16.57 4.30
N ARG A 76 -18.13 17.04 3.19
CA ARG A 76 -17.07 18.05 3.21
C ARG A 76 -17.53 19.34 3.87
N LYS A 77 -18.77 19.77 3.66
CA LYS A 77 -19.31 21.01 4.24
C LYS A 77 -19.72 20.84 5.72
N VAL A 78 -20.28 19.68 6.07
CA VAL A 78 -20.80 19.41 7.43
C VAL A 78 -19.71 18.89 8.37
N ALA A 79 -18.78 18.09 7.86
CA ALA A 79 -17.73 17.39 8.60
C ALA A 79 -16.32 17.88 8.21
N TRP A 80 -16.18 19.12 7.74
CA TRP A 80 -14.89 19.74 7.36
C TRP A 80 -13.87 19.71 8.51
N ASP A 81 -14.34 19.82 9.75
CA ASP A 81 -13.50 19.85 10.96
C ASP A 81 -12.84 18.51 11.28
N TYR A 82 -13.31 17.39 10.74
CA TYR A 82 -12.81 16.06 11.10
C TYR A 82 -11.43 15.74 10.48
N GLY A 83 -11.09 16.32 9.33
CA GLY A 83 -9.82 16.05 8.64
C GLY A 83 -8.70 17.02 8.98
N ARG A 84 -9.05 18.31 9.14
CA ARG A 84 -8.07 19.39 9.30
C ARG A 84 -7.59 19.54 10.74
N LEU A 85 -8.46 19.35 11.74
CA LEU A 85 -8.10 19.48 13.16
C LEU A 85 -7.00 18.48 13.55
N ALA A 86 -7.05 17.26 13.00
CA ALA A 86 -6.04 16.22 13.20
C ALA A 86 -4.70 16.56 12.52
N LEU A 87 -4.71 17.18 11.33
CA LEU A 87 -3.48 17.57 10.62
C LEU A 87 -2.80 18.79 11.25
N VAL A 88 -3.57 19.76 11.76
CA VAL A 88 -3.04 20.96 12.42
C VAL A 88 -2.43 20.60 13.78
N THR A 89 -3.11 19.77 14.60
CA THR A 89 -2.56 19.38 15.91
C THR A 89 -1.36 18.44 15.83
N ASP A 90 -1.25 17.60 14.81
CA ASP A 90 -0.06 16.75 14.63
C ASP A 90 1.10 17.54 14.01
N ALA A 91 0.83 18.56 13.19
CA ALA A 91 1.84 19.53 12.77
C ALA A 91 2.39 20.32 13.98
N ASP A 92 1.55 20.72 14.93
CA ASP A 92 1.99 21.35 16.18
C ASP A 92 2.80 20.37 17.07
N SER A 93 2.41 19.09 17.12
CA SER A 93 3.14 18.02 17.81
C SER A 93 4.51 17.74 17.20
N VAL A 94 4.59 17.69 15.86
CA VAL A 94 5.84 17.49 15.10
C VAL A 94 6.71 18.74 15.16
N ALA A 95 6.12 19.94 15.11
CA ALA A 95 6.82 21.20 15.32
C ALA A 95 7.40 21.29 16.74
N SER A 96 6.60 20.99 17.77
CA SER A 96 7.09 20.88 19.17
C SER A 96 8.13 19.77 19.37
N ALA A 97 8.19 18.76 18.50
CA ALA A 97 9.23 17.72 18.52
C ALA A 97 10.49 18.11 17.72
N MET A 98 10.47 19.22 16.99
CA MET A 98 11.56 19.67 16.12
C MET A 98 12.10 21.08 16.45
N THR A 99 11.57 21.75 17.48
CA THR A 99 12.06 23.06 17.92
C THR A 99 13.22 22.95 18.90
N SER A 100 14.43 22.78 18.38
CA SER A 100 15.62 23.47 18.89
C SER A 100 16.57 23.72 17.70
N ASP A 101 16.86 25.00 17.45
CA ASP A 101 17.72 25.55 16.39
C ASP A 101 17.21 25.54 14.93
N THR A 102 16.20 26.36 14.63
CA THR A 102 16.16 27.36 13.53
C THR A 102 14.74 27.91 13.35
N PRO A 103 14.36 29.00 14.04
CA PRO A 103 12.98 29.53 14.00
C PRO A 103 12.58 30.06 12.60
N GLU A 104 13.52 30.57 11.82
CA GLU A 104 13.18 31.43 10.68
C GLU A 104 12.69 30.71 9.41
N ARG A 105 12.95 29.40 9.25
CA ARG A 105 12.58 28.69 8.00
C ARG A 105 11.20 28.02 8.08
N TYR A 106 10.77 27.62 9.28
CA TYR A 106 9.48 26.94 9.49
C TYR A 106 8.37 27.88 9.97
N GLU A 107 8.67 28.96 10.69
CA GLU A 107 7.66 30.00 10.98
C GLU A 107 7.16 30.72 9.70
N ARG A 108 7.95 30.70 8.61
CA ARG A 108 7.46 31.11 7.29
C ARG A 108 6.52 30.10 6.64
N LEU A 109 6.64 28.80 6.96
CA LEU A 109 5.77 27.73 6.43
C LEU A 109 4.39 27.72 7.10
N THR A 110 4.25 28.30 8.29
CA THR A 110 2.97 28.58 8.95
C THR A 110 2.60 30.07 8.93
N SER A 111 3.23 30.87 8.05
CA SER A 111 2.82 32.25 7.88
C SER A 111 1.34 32.29 7.48
N VAL A 112 0.58 32.87 8.42
CA VAL A 112 -0.86 33.13 8.46
C VAL A 112 -1.39 33.84 7.21
N SER A 113 -0.55 34.17 6.23
CA SER A 113 -0.97 34.70 4.94
C SER A 113 -1.43 33.62 3.94
N SER A 114 -0.94 32.37 4.01
CA SER A 114 -1.31 31.33 3.02
C SER A 114 -2.47 30.43 3.43
N SER A 115 -2.66 30.22 4.74
CA SER A 115 -3.81 29.47 5.28
C SER A 115 -5.10 30.31 5.21
N VAL A 116 -5.02 31.62 5.48
CA VAL A 116 -6.16 32.54 5.46
C VAL A 116 -6.64 32.83 4.03
N ASP A 117 -5.73 32.91 3.04
CA ASP A 117 -6.08 33.08 1.61
C ASP A 117 -6.76 31.86 0.98
N ILE A 118 -6.54 30.66 1.54
CA ILE A 118 -7.20 29.41 1.12
C ILE A 118 -8.54 29.25 1.85
N GLU A 119 -8.62 29.62 3.13
CA GLU A 119 -9.84 29.57 3.96
C GLU A 119 -11.00 30.36 3.37
N GLN A 120 -10.73 31.54 2.79
CA GLN A 120 -11.79 32.40 2.26
C GLN A 120 -12.29 31.97 0.86
N ARG A 121 -11.57 31.07 0.17
CA ARG A 121 -11.85 30.66 -1.23
C ARG A 121 -12.63 29.35 -1.37
N ASP A 122 -12.73 28.54 -0.32
CA ASP A 122 -13.27 27.17 -0.39
C ASP A 122 -14.67 26.97 0.24
N THR A 123 -15.47 28.04 0.31
CA THR A 123 -16.81 28.05 0.94
C THR A 123 -17.95 27.51 0.05
N GLY A 124 -17.70 27.30 -1.25
CA GLY A 124 -18.70 26.82 -2.20
C GLY A 124 -18.90 25.29 -2.17
N PHE A 125 -20.12 24.80 -2.43
CA PHE A 125 -20.46 23.36 -2.40
C PHE A 125 -19.54 22.51 -3.31
N CYS A 126 -19.18 23.01 -4.49
CA CYS A 126 -18.29 22.36 -5.46
C CYS A 126 -16.92 23.05 -5.63
N SER A 127 -16.49 23.91 -4.70
CA SER A 127 -15.21 24.64 -4.83
C SER A 127 -14.01 23.70 -4.93
N TRP A 128 -14.07 22.55 -4.23
CA TRP A 128 -13.04 21.52 -4.21
C TRP A 128 -12.65 21.03 -5.61
N LEU A 129 -13.59 20.98 -6.56
CA LEU A 129 -13.31 20.54 -7.92
C LEU A 129 -12.36 21.51 -8.65
N THR A 130 -12.51 22.81 -8.38
CA THR A 130 -11.61 23.84 -8.94
C THR A 130 -10.28 23.91 -8.20
N ALA A 131 -10.26 23.58 -6.91
CA ALA A 131 -9.04 23.52 -6.11
C ALA A 131 -8.06 22.45 -6.63
N ILE A 132 -8.55 21.29 -7.07
CA ILE A 132 -7.72 20.18 -7.59
C ILE A 132 -6.79 20.64 -8.72
N PHE A 133 -7.31 21.45 -9.64
CA PHE A 133 -6.54 21.93 -10.79
C PHE A 133 -5.61 23.10 -10.47
N ARG A 134 -5.77 23.73 -9.29
CA ARG A 134 -4.94 24.87 -8.87
C ARG A 134 -3.71 24.46 -8.06
N ILE A 135 -3.77 23.35 -7.33
CA ILE A 135 -2.66 22.85 -6.49
C ILE A 135 -1.44 22.59 -7.37
N LYS A 136 -0.28 23.15 -7.03
CA LYS A 136 0.97 22.94 -7.78
C LYS A 136 1.74 21.74 -7.24
N ASP A 137 2.54 21.11 -8.11
CA ASP A 137 3.39 19.97 -7.72
C ASP A 137 4.42 20.36 -6.64
N GLU A 138 4.89 21.61 -6.66
CA GLU A 138 5.81 22.17 -5.65
C GLU A 138 5.19 22.25 -4.26
N GLU A 139 3.92 22.68 -4.18
CA GLU A 139 3.18 22.74 -2.91
C GLU A 139 2.95 21.34 -2.34
N ILE A 140 2.70 20.35 -3.21
CA ILE A 140 2.59 18.93 -2.79
C ILE A 140 3.94 18.42 -2.29
N ARG A 141 5.04 18.80 -2.93
CA ARG A 141 6.39 18.40 -2.55
C ARG A 141 6.77 18.90 -1.16
N GLU A 142 6.49 20.17 -0.89
CA GLU A 142 6.77 20.81 0.40
C GLU A 142 5.89 20.23 1.52
N LYS A 143 4.60 19.97 1.25
CA LYS A 143 3.65 19.50 2.26
C LYS A 143 3.69 17.99 2.50
N CYS A 144 3.75 17.20 1.43
CA CYS A 144 3.56 15.74 1.46
C CYS A 144 4.87 14.96 1.27
N GLY A 145 5.95 15.62 0.84
CA GLY A 145 7.25 15.01 0.57
C GLY A 145 7.46 14.56 -0.88
N GLU A 146 8.68 14.12 -1.20
CA GLU A 146 9.10 13.72 -2.55
C GLU A 146 8.39 12.45 -3.05
N ASP A 147 8.09 11.49 -2.17
CA ASP A 147 7.43 10.22 -2.54
C ASP A 147 6.01 10.44 -3.11
N ALA A 148 5.32 11.46 -2.61
CA ALA A 148 4.03 11.89 -3.13
C ALA A 148 4.14 12.36 -4.60
N VAL A 149 5.15 13.17 -4.90
CA VAL A 149 5.39 13.67 -6.26
C VAL A 149 5.83 12.55 -7.18
N HIS A 150 6.65 11.60 -6.71
CA HIS A 150 7.02 10.41 -7.47
C HIS A 150 5.80 9.55 -7.82
N TYR A 151 4.88 9.34 -6.88
CA TYR A 151 3.63 8.63 -7.11
C TYR A 151 2.75 9.32 -8.16
N LEU A 152 2.54 10.63 -8.05
CA LEU A 152 1.75 11.39 -9.03
C LEU A 152 2.44 11.48 -10.39
N SER A 153 3.77 11.55 -10.42
CA SER A 153 4.57 11.47 -11.65
C SER A 153 4.39 10.11 -12.34
N PHE A 154 4.39 9.02 -11.59
CA PHE A 154 4.14 7.67 -12.11
C PHE A 154 2.76 7.56 -12.77
N GLN A 155 1.72 8.08 -12.12
CA GLN A 155 0.37 8.14 -12.68
C GLN A 155 0.31 8.87 -14.02
N ARG A 156 0.97 10.03 -14.14
CA ARG A 156 1.04 10.80 -15.40
C ARG A 156 1.70 10.02 -16.54
N HIS A 157 2.74 9.25 -16.26
CA HIS A 157 3.39 8.42 -17.27
C HIS A 157 2.51 7.24 -17.72
N ILE A 158 1.71 6.66 -16.82
CA ILE A 158 0.72 5.64 -17.17
C ILE A 158 -0.43 6.25 -17.99
N ILE A 159 -0.93 7.43 -17.62
CA ILE A 159 -1.94 8.16 -18.41
C ILE A 159 -1.42 8.42 -19.82
N GLY A 160 -0.20 8.95 -19.96
CA GLY A 160 0.42 9.17 -21.27
C GLY A 160 0.56 7.88 -22.08
N LEU A 161 0.93 6.77 -21.44
CA LEU A 161 0.98 5.45 -22.07
C LEU A 161 -0.40 4.99 -22.55
N LEU A 162 -1.44 5.09 -21.71
CA LEU A 162 -2.80 4.70 -22.07
C LEU A 162 -3.42 5.58 -23.16
N VAL A 163 -3.06 6.86 -23.25
CA VAL A 163 -3.48 7.72 -24.37
C VAL A 163 -2.94 7.18 -25.69
N VAL A 164 -1.65 6.86 -25.75
CA VAL A 164 -1.03 6.32 -26.97
C VAL A 164 -1.62 4.94 -27.30
N VAL A 165 -1.73 4.04 -26.31
CA VAL A 165 -2.37 2.73 -26.48
C VAL A 165 -3.83 2.88 -26.92
N GLY A 166 -4.56 3.85 -26.38
CA GLY A 166 -5.95 4.13 -26.74
C GLY A 166 -6.12 4.56 -28.18
N VAL A 167 -5.26 5.45 -28.68
CA VAL A 167 -5.26 5.86 -30.10
C VAL A 167 -4.97 4.67 -31.02
N LEU A 168 -4.02 3.81 -30.66
CA LEU A 168 -3.67 2.63 -31.48
C LEU A 168 -4.78 1.55 -31.42
N SER A 169 -5.30 1.24 -30.25
CA SER A 169 -6.36 0.24 -30.05
C SER A 169 -7.68 0.67 -30.69
N VAL A 170 -8.16 1.88 -30.42
CA VAL A 170 -9.46 2.35 -30.94
C VAL A 170 -9.35 2.83 -32.38
N GLY A 171 -8.24 3.43 -32.78
CA GLY A 171 -8.05 3.97 -34.13
C GLY A 171 -7.72 2.92 -35.18
N ILE A 172 -7.05 1.81 -34.80
CA ILE A 172 -6.58 0.79 -35.76
C ILE A 172 -7.20 -0.57 -35.45
N ILE A 173 -7.03 -1.09 -34.23
CA ILE A 173 -7.44 -2.47 -33.90
C ILE A 173 -8.97 -2.62 -33.93
N LEU A 174 -9.71 -1.65 -33.40
CA LEU A 174 -11.18 -1.72 -33.36
C LEU A 174 -11.83 -1.74 -34.76
N PRO A 175 -11.47 -0.85 -35.72
CA PRO A 175 -11.94 -0.97 -37.10
C PRO A 175 -11.60 -2.30 -37.76
N VAL A 176 -10.41 -2.83 -37.48
CA VAL A 176 -9.98 -4.15 -37.98
C VAL A 176 -10.89 -5.26 -37.42
N ASN A 177 -11.23 -5.23 -36.13
CA ASN A 177 -12.19 -6.18 -35.54
C ASN A 177 -13.58 -6.08 -36.19
N PHE A 178 -14.05 -4.86 -36.48
CA PHE A 178 -15.33 -4.65 -37.16
C PHE A 178 -15.35 -5.17 -38.61
N SER A 179 -14.19 -5.25 -39.28
CA SER A 179 -14.10 -5.81 -40.63
C SER A 179 -14.35 -7.33 -40.69
N GLY A 180 -14.32 -8.01 -39.55
CA GLY A 180 -14.62 -9.44 -39.44
C GLY A 180 -16.08 -9.78 -39.75
N ASN A 181 -16.31 -10.99 -40.26
CA ASN A 181 -17.60 -11.48 -40.73
C ASN A 181 -18.09 -12.74 -39.99
N LEU A 182 -17.44 -13.12 -38.88
CA LEU A 182 -17.69 -14.38 -38.19
C LEU A 182 -18.96 -14.35 -37.29
N LEU A 183 -19.31 -13.18 -36.77
CA LEU A 183 -20.49 -12.98 -35.93
C LEU A 183 -21.62 -12.31 -36.71
N GLU A 184 -22.87 -12.60 -36.34
CA GLU A 184 -24.06 -12.03 -36.98
C GLU A 184 -24.02 -10.49 -37.01
N ASN A 185 -24.55 -9.90 -38.08
CA ASN A 185 -24.57 -8.47 -38.36
C ASN A 185 -25.53 -7.64 -37.45
N ASN A 186 -25.73 -8.08 -36.21
CA ASN A 186 -26.53 -7.36 -35.23
C ASN A 186 -25.69 -6.26 -34.55
N ALA A 187 -26.15 -5.01 -34.63
CA ALA A 187 -25.48 -3.86 -33.98
C ALA A 187 -25.39 -4.00 -32.44
N TYR A 188 -26.26 -4.82 -31.85
CA TYR A 188 -26.33 -5.08 -30.42
C TYR A 188 -25.38 -6.18 -29.92
N SER A 189 -24.64 -6.84 -30.82
CA SER A 189 -23.68 -7.88 -30.43
C SER A 189 -22.33 -7.28 -30.05
N PHE A 190 -21.98 -7.38 -28.75
CA PHE A 190 -20.69 -6.90 -28.23
C PHE A 190 -19.50 -7.56 -28.92
N GLY A 191 -19.65 -8.83 -29.32
CA GLY A 191 -18.55 -9.59 -29.88
C GLY A 191 -18.00 -9.09 -31.21
N ARG A 192 -18.76 -8.27 -31.94
CA ARG A 192 -18.28 -7.61 -33.17
C ARG A 192 -17.10 -6.67 -32.95
N THR A 193 -16.94 -6.20 -31.71
CA THR A 193 -15.89 -5.25 -31.32
C THR A 193 -14.59 -5.93 -30.91
N THR A 194 -14.61 -7.26 -30.78
CA THR A 194 -13.50 -8.05 -30.27
C THR A 194 -12.82 -8.84 -31.37
N ILE A 195 -11.61 -9.31 -31.08
CA ILE A 195 -10.81 -10.16 -31.98
C ILE A 195 -11.56 -11.45 -32.40
N ALA A 196 -12.58 -11.87 -31.64
CA ALA A 196 -13.38 -13.06 -31.94
C ALA A 196 -14.23 -12.93 -33.21
N ASN A 197 -14.45 -11.71 -33.71
CA ASN A 197 -15.18 -11.48 -34.97
C ASN A 197 -14.34 -11.80 -36.23
N LEU A 198 -13.01 -11.96 -36.09
CA LEU A 198 -12.10 -12.28 -37.19
C LEU A 198 -11.96 -13.77 -37.40
N ASP A 199 -11.90 -14.22 -38.66
CA ASP A 199 -11.65 -15.62 -38.99
C ASP A 199 -10.24 -16.10 -38.59
N ALA A 200 -10.10 -17.38 -38.28
CA ALA A 200 -8.85 -18.01 -37.86
C ALA A 200 -7.76 -18.00 -38.94
N ASP A 201 -8.16 -17.98 -40.22
CA ASP A 201 -7.26 -17.93 -41.39
C ASP A 201 -6.97 -16.51 -41.89
N ASN A 202 -7.50 -15.48 -41.21
CA ASN A 202 -7.36 -14.11 -41.65
C ASN A 202 -5.98 -13.52 -41.32
N ALA A 203 -5.29 -12.98 -42.33
CA ALA A 203 -4.00 -12.32 -42.17
C ALA A 203 -4.01 -11.13 -41.20
N LEU A 204 -5.18 -10.53 -40.92
CA LEU A 204 -5.36 -9.44 -39.96
C LEU A 204 -5.02 -9.82 -38.50
N LEU A 205 -4.94 -11.12 -38.18
CA LEU A 205 -4.49 -11.57 -36.86
C LEU A 205 -3.02 -11.20 -36.58
N TRP A 206 -2.18 -11.09 -37.62
CA TRP A 206 -0.78 -10.64 -37.48
C TRP A 206 -0.67 -9.23 -36.91
N LEU A 207 -1.62 -8.36 -37.25
CA LEU A 207 -1.66 -6.98 -36.76
C LEU A 207 -1.70 -6.97 -35.22
N HIS A 208 -2.58 -7.77 -34.62
CA HIS A 208 -2.74 -7.88 -33.18
C HIS A 208 -1.45 -8.29 -32.48
N THR A 209 -0.70 -9.22 -33.08
CA THR A 209 0.59 -9.67 -32.54
C THR A 209 1.67 -8.59 -32.62
N ILE A 210 1.73 -7.85 -33.73
CA ILE A 210 2.67 -6.73 -33.91
C ILE A 210 2.38 -5.61 -32.90
N PHE A 211 1.10 -5.27 -32.71
CA PHE A 211 0.69 -4.27 -31.72
C PHE A 211 1.00 -4.70 -30.28
N ALA A 212 0.88 -5.99 -29.95
CA ALA A 212 1.26 -6.50 -28.64
C ALA A 212 2.75 -6.27 -28.34
N PHE A 213 3.62 -6.52 -29.33
CA PHE A 213 5.04 -6.24 -29.21
C PHE A 213 5.32 -4.73 -29.13
N LEU A 214 4.61 -3.91 -29.90
CA LEU A 214 4.71 -2.45 -29.83
C LEU A 214 4.30 -1.92 -28.44
N TYR A 215 3.25 -2.48 -27.82
CA TYR A 215 2.78 -2.08 -26.49
C TYR A 215 3.81 -2.43 -25.41
N LEU A 216 4.50 -3.56 -25.54
CA LEU A 216 5.64 -3.91 -24.69
C LEU A 216 6.75 -2.86 -24.79
N LEU A 217 7.19 -2.52 -26.01
CA LEU A 217 8.25 -1.52 -26.23
C LEU A 217 7.86 -0.13 -25.69
N LEU A 218 6.63 0.31 -25.94
CA LEU A 218 6.10 1.57 -25.47
C LEU A 218 6.03 1.63 -23.93
N THR A 219 5.61 0.53 -23.29
CA THR A 219 5.57 0.42 -21.82
C THR A 219 6.98 0.50 -21.24
N VAL A 220 7.94 -0.24 -21.78
CA VAL A 220 9.34 -0.21 -21.34
C VAL A 220 9.95 1.19 -21.54
N TYR A 221 9.68 1.85 -22.68
CA TYR A 221 10.13 3.21 -22.94
C TYR A 221 9.56 4.21 -21.91
N SER A 222 8.23 4.20 -21.70
CA SER A 222 7.57 5.10 -20.74
C SER A 222 8.10 4.90 -19.32
N MET A 223 8.27 3.63 -18.91
CA MET A 223 8.78 3.28 -17.59
C MET A 223 10.26 3.65 -17.41
N ARG A 224 11.11 3.47 -18.42
CA ARG A 224 12.51 3.94 -18.37
C ARG A 224 12.60 5.46 -18.25
N ARG A 225 11.76 6.19 -18.98
CA ARG A 225 11.67 7.66 -18.90
C ARG A 225 11.21 8.14 -17.53
N HIS A 226 10.26 7.45 -16.91
CA HIS A 226 9.85 7.75 -15.54
C HIS A 226 11.02 7.53 -14.55
N THR A 227 11.67 6.37 -14.61
CA THR A 227 12.80 6.04 -13.74
C THR A 227 13.97 7.01 -13.90
N SER A 228 14.26 7.49 -15.11
CA SER A 228 15.34 8.45 -15.35
C SER A 228 15.05 9.84 -14.76
N LYS A 229 13.77 10.21 -14.62
CA LYS A 229 13.34 11.48 -14.03
C LYS A 229 13.23 11.45 -12.50
N MET A 230 13.30 10.26 -11.91
CA MET A 230 13.22 10.06 -10.47
C MET A 230 14.59 10.36 -9.82
N HIS A 231 14.82 11.62 -9.48
CA HIS A 231 15.99 12.04 -8.72
C HIS A 231 15.66 11.98 -7.23
N TYR A 232 16.31 11.07 -6.51
CA TYR A 232 16.09 10.90 -5.08
C TYR A 232 17.28 11.52 -4.33
N LYS A 233 17.03 12.58 -3.56
CA LYS A 233 18.04 13.20 -2.70
C LYS A 233 17.97 12.51 -1.34
N GLU A 234 18.87 11.57 -1.10
CA GLU A 234 19.05 11.01 0.25
C GLU A 234 19.70 12.06 1.15
N ASP A 235 19.21 12.17 2.39
CA ASP A 235 19.83 13.02 3.39
C ASP A 235 21.27 12.57 3.64
N ASP A 236 22.17 13.54 3.73
CA ASP A 236 23.60 13.31 3.94
C ASP A 236 23.87 12.45 5.20
N LEU A 237 23.05 12.61 6.25
CA LEU A 237 23.16 11.78 7.46
C LEU A 237 22.85 10.29 7.19
N VAL A 238 21.81 9.99 6.40
CA VAL A 238 21.42 8.60 6.09
C VAL A 238 22.54 7.89 5.31
N LYS A 239 23.20 8.61 4.41
CA LYS A 239 24.37 8.11 3.66
C LYS A 239 25.58 7.85 4.55
N ARG A 240 25.70 8.60 5.65
CA ARG A 240 26.76 8.50 6.65
C ARG A 240 26.47 7.52 7.79
N THR A 241 25.28 6.92 7.85
CA THR A 241 24.91 5.94 8.90
C THR A 241 24.76 4.53 8.34
N LEU A 242 25.38 3.56 9.01
CA LEU A 242 25.22 2.14 8.73
C LEU A 242 24.36 1.47 9.80
N PHE A 243 23.46 0.59 9.35
CA PHE A 243 22.73 -0.34 10.19
C PHE A 243 23.46 -1.69 10.22
N VAL A 244 23.88 -2.10 11.42
CA VAL A 244 24.66 -3.31 11.66
C VAL A 244 23.81 -4.28 12.49
N ASN A 245 23.60 -5.48 11.97
CA ASN A 245 22.83 -6.54 12.62
C ASN A 245 23.70 -7.79 12.83
N GLY A 246 23.50 -8.51 13.94
CA GLY A 246 24.30 -9.67 14.34
C GLY A 246 25.38 -9.37 15.37
N ILE A 247 25.25 -8.24 16.08
CA ILE A 247 26.18 -7.82 17.13
C ILE A 247 25.95 -8.67 18.40
N SER A 248 27.03 -8.95 19.13
CA SER A 248 26.95 -9.59 20.44
C SER A 248 26.02 -8.80 21.38
N ARG A 249 25.16 -9.50 22.13
CA ARG A 249 24.23 -8.86 23.08
C ARG A 249 24.94 -8.20 24.27
N TYR A 250 26.21 -8.53 24.49
CA TYR A 250 27.03 -7.96 25.57
C TYR A 250 28.01 -6.90 25.06
N ALA A 251 27.86 -6.45 23.81
CA ALA A 251 28.68 -5.39 23.25
C ALA A 251 28.37 -4.04 23.90
N GLU A 252 29.41 -3.25 24.17
CA GLU A 252 29.26 -1.85 24.59
C GLU A 252 29.43 -0.89 23.40
N GLU A 253 28.85 0.31 23.51
CA GLU A 253 28.93 1.34 22.47
C GLU A 253 30.38 1.77 22.19
N THR A 254 31.20 1.85 23.24
CA THR A 254 32.63 2.20 23.18
C THR A 254 33.44 1.17 22.38
N GLU A 255 33.18 -0.11 22.58
CA GLU A 255 33.85 -1.21 21.87
C GLU A 255 33.51 -1.20 20.38
N LEU A 256 32.26 -0.85 20.05
CA LEU A 256 31.82 -0.74 18.66
C LEU A 256 32.52 0.43 17.95
N LYS A 257 32.64 1.59 18.60
CA LYS A 257 33.41 2.73 18.06
C LYS A 257 34.87 2.36 17.84
N GLN A 258 35.52 1.81 18.87
CA GLN A 258 36.93 1.42 18.81
C GLN A 258 37.20 0.35 17.73
N HIS A 259 36.27 -0.57 17.51
CA HIS A 259 36.39 -1.55 16.43
C HIS A 259 36.53 -0.88 15.06
N PHE A 260 35.62 0.05 14.72
CA PHE A 260 35.62 0.70 13.40
C PHE A 260 36.81 1.65 13.22
N GLU A 261 37.20 2.37 14.27
CA GLU A 261 38.37 3.28 14.25
C GLU A 261 39.69 2.52 14.10
N GLN A 262 39.80 1.32 14.68
CA GLN A 262 41.01 0.47 14.56
C GLN A 262 41.03 -0.34 13.26
N ALA A 263 39.88 -0.82 12.78
CA ALA A 263 39.80 -1.65 11.59
C ALA A 263 39.95 -0.84 10.28
N TYR A 264 39.58 0.45 10.30
CA TYR A 264 39.60 1.31 9.13
C TYR A 264 40.41 2.58 9.38
N GLU A 265 41.49 2.77 8.62
CA GLU A 265 42.34 3.97 8.69
C GLU A 265 41.52 5.24 8.38
N ASN A 266 41.79 6.32 9.12
CA ASN A 266 41.09 7.62 9.01
C ASN A 266 39.56 7.53 9.21
N CYS A 267 39.07 6.49 9.87
CA CYS A 267 37.67 6.34 10.23
C CYS A 267 37.40 7.07 11.55
N ILE A 268 36.48 8.03 11.52
CA ILE A 268 35.98 8.72 12.72
C ILE A 268 34.50 8.37 12.88
N VAL A 269 34.17 7.74 14.00
CA VAL A 269 32.79 7.38 14.34
C VAL A 269 32.21 8.49 15.21
N LEU A 270 31.26 9.25 14.66
CA LEU A 270 30.55 10.27 15.43
C LEU A 270 29.75 9.61 16.56
N GLU A 271 29.01 8.55 16.22
CA GLU A 271 28.16 7.88 17.16
C GLU A 271 27.91 6.41 16.83
N ALA A 272 27.77 5.58 17.86
CA ALA A 272 27.37 4.19 17.75
C ALA A 272 26.27 3.92 18.78
N ARG A 273 25.04 3.68 18.31
CA ARG A 273 23.85 3.47 19.15
C ARG A 273 23.38 2.03 19.08
N ILE A 274 23.33 1.36 20.22
CA ILE A 274 22.81 0.00 20.32
C ILE A 274 21.28 0.05 20.39
N CYS A 275 20.63 -0.86 19.67
CA CYS A 275 19.18 -0.99 19.66
C CYS A 275 18.69 -1.86 20.83
N TYR A 276 17.68 -1.37 21.55
CA TYR A 276 17.04 -2.06 22.67
C TYR A 276 15.57 -2.39 22.38
N ASN A 277 15.02 -3.37 23.10
CA ASN A 277 13.59 -3.65 23.03
C ASN A 277 12.77 -2.55 23.72
N VAL A 278 12.21 -1.65 22.93
CA VAL A 278 11.39 -0.51 23.39
C VAL A 278 9.89 -0.70 23.19
N ALA A 279 9.43 -1.81 22.61
CA ALA A 279 8.03 -1.97 22.19
C ALA A 279 7.03 -1.76 23.34
N ARG A 280 7.27 -2.40 24.49
CA ARG A 280 6.42 -2.23 25.68
C ARG A 280 6.50 -0.82 26.27
N LEU A 281 7.68 -0.21 26.24
CA LEU A 281 7.92 1.14 26.75
C LEU A 281 7.16 2.19 25.90
N MET A 282 7.18 2.04 24.57
CA MET A 282 6.42 2.86 23.63
C MET A 282 4.92 2.73 23.84
N TYR A 283 4.42 1.50 23.99
CA TYR A 283 3.02 1.25 24.31
C TYR A 283 2.60 1.96 25.61
N LEU A 284 3.34 1.76 26.71
CA LEU A 284 3.07 2.41 28.00
C LEU A 284 3.12 3.95 27.90
N ASN A 285 4.09 4.51 27.17
CA ASN A 285 4.17 5.95 26.97
C ASN A 285 2.97 6.51 26.20
N SER A 286 2.49 5.78 25.18
CA SER A 286 1.32 6.17 24.40
C SER A 286 0.05 6.17 25.25
N GLU A 287 -0.15 5.14 26.07
CA GLU A 287 -1.28 5.03 26.98
C GLU A 287 -1.22 6.09 28.09
N ARG A 288 -0.02 6.37 28.63
CA ARG A 288 0.22 7.43 29.61
C ARG A 288 -0.19 8.80 29.05
N LYS A 289 0.30 9.17 27.86
CA LYS A 289 -0.06 10.45 27.21
C LYS A 289 -1.57 10.56 26.96
N LYS A 290 -2.25 9.46 26.59
CA LYS A 290 -3.72 9.44 26.45
C LYS A 290 -4.43 9.68 27.77
N ALA A 291 -3.97 9.05 28.86
CA ALA A 291 -4.52 9.24 30.20
C ALA A 291 -4.30 10.68 30.70
N GLU A 292 -3.10 11.24 30.53
CA GLU A 292 -2.77 12.63 30.90
C GLU A 292 -3.67 13.64 30.20
N ARG A 293 -3.85 13.49 28.88
CA ARG A 293 -4.75 14.35 28.10
C ARG A 293 -6.20 14.22 28.55
N SER A 294 -6.64 13.00 28.86
CA SER A 294 -8.01 12.75 29.32
C SER A 294 -8.24 13.35 30.70
N LYS A 295 -7.27 13.22 31.62
CA LYS A 295 -7.31 13.87 32.94
C LYS A 295 -7.41 15.39 32.80
N LYS A 296 -6.52 15.99 32.00
CA LYS A 296 -6.51 17.45 31.77
C LYS A 296 -7.88 17.95 31.29
N PHE A 297 -8.49 17.25 30.34
CA PHE A 297 -9.84 17.58 29.87
C PHE A 297 -10.89 17.61 30.99
N PHE A 298 -10.94 16.57 31.84
CA PHE A 298 -11.92 16.52 32.94
C PHE A 298 -11.63 17.50 34.07
N VAL A 299 -10.35 17.80 34.35
CA VAL A 299 -9.96 18.83 35.32
C VAL A 299 -10.35 20.23 34.82
N ASP A 300 -10.07 20.53 33.55
CA ASP A 300 -10.45 21.79 32.93
C ASP A 300 -11.98 21.97 32.94
N LEU A 301 -12.73 20.90 32.67
CA LEU A 301 -14.19 20.90 32.74
C LEU A 301 -14.71 21.13 34.16
N GLN A 302 -14.15 20.42 35.16
CA GLN A 302 -14.51 20.60 36.57
C GLN A 302 -14.21 22.02 37.06
N THR A 303 -13.13 22.64 36.57
CA THR A 303 -12.74 24.00 36.93
C THR A 303 -13.67 25.05 36.31
N LYS A 304 -14.11 24.82 35.07
CA LYS A 304 -14.97 25.76 34.33
C LYS A 304 -16.44 25.68 34.71
N GLU A 305 -16.98 24.48 34.86
CA GLU A 305 -18.41 24.26 35.07
C GLU A 305 -18.76 23.89 36.52
N HIS A 306 -17.77 23.65 37.39
CA HIS A 306 -17.95 23.17 38.76
C HIS A 306 -18.75 21.86 38.89
N VAL A 307 -18.81 21.06 37.81
CA VAL A 307 -19.52 19.76 37.79
C VAL A 307 -18.53 18.60 37.88
N THR A 308 -18.77 17.68 38.81
CA THR A 308 -18.05 16.41 38.90
C THR A 308 -18.65 15.41 37.91
N THR A 309 -17.90 15.06 36.86
CA THR A 309 -18.34 14.07 35.86
C THR A 309 -18.07 12.63 36.31
N MET A 310 -19.09 11.77 36.18
CA MET A 310 -18.98 10.34 36.43
C MET A 310 -18.78 9.59 35.12
N ILE A 311 -17.88 8.60 35.08
CA ILE A 311 -17.59 7.79 33.89
C ILE A 311 -17.75 6.30 34.19
N ASN A 312 -18.08 5.53 33.15
CA ASN A 312 -18.04 4.07 33.20
C ASN A 312 -16.73 3.57 32.55
N PRO A 313 -15.88 2.84 33.29
CA PRO A 313 -14.58 2.39 32.78
C PRO A 313 -14.65 1.26 31.74
N LYS A 314 -15.83 0.69 31.46
CA LYS A 314 -16.01 -0.41 30.49
C LYS A 314 -16.16 0.09 29.04
N PRO A 315 -15.75 -0.71 28.03
CA PRO A 315 -16.00 -0.40 26.62
C PRO A 315 -17.49 -0.20 26.35
N CYS A 316 -17.83 0.77 25.51
CA CYS A 316 -19.22 1.22 25.24
C CYS A 316 -19.96 1.79 26.47
N GLY A 317 -19.24 2.27 27.49
CA GLY A 317 -19.82 2.78 28.73
C GLY A 317 -20.87 3.89 28.57
N HIS A 318 -20.82 4.64 27.47
CA HIS A 318 -21.78 5.69 27.11
C HIS A 318 -23.08 5.16 26.46
N LEU A 319 -23.05 4.02 25.77
CA LEU A 319 -24.27 3.41 25.19
C LEU A 319 -25.10 2.65 26.24
N CYS A 320 -24.51 2.37 27.40
CA CYS A 320 -25.18 1.64 28.47
C CYS A 320 -25.91 2.64 29.39
N CYS A 321 -27.12 3.05 28.99
CA CYS A 321 -27.99 3.92 29.80
C CYS A 321 -28.59 3.22 31.04
N CYS A 322 -28.28 1.94 31.25
CA CYS A 322 -28.85 1.10 32.29
C CYS A 322 -27.79 0.75 33.34
N ILE A 323 -28.13 0.97 34.62
CA ILE A 323 -27.35 0.53 35.78
C ILE A 323 -27.43 -1.01 35.86
N ILE A 324 -26.66 -1.69 35.02
CA ILE A 324 -26.49 -3.15 35.08
C ILE A 324 -25.46 -3.44 36.17
N LYS A 325 -25.73 -4.44 37.03
CA LYS A 325 -24.76 -4.95 38.02
C LYS A 325 -23.42 -5.25 37.32
N GLY A 326 -22.38 -4.47 37.63
CA GLY A 326 -21.05 -4.56 37.00
C GLY A 326 -20.61 -3.33 36.17
N CYS A 327 -21.47 -2.31 36.03
CA CYS A 327 -21.17 -1.00 35.44
C CYS A 327 -21.20 0.09 36.52
N GLU A 328 -20.30 0.02 37.49
CA GLU A 328 -20.16 1.06 38.51
C GLU A 328 -19.54 2.32 37.89
N GLN A 329 -20.18 3.46 38.13
CA GLN A 329 -19.67 4.76 37.72
C GLN A 329 -18.61 5.24 38.71
N GLU A 330 -17.46 5.65 38.20
CA GLU A 330 -16.38 6.23 38.99
C GLU A 330 -16.20 7.71 38.61
N GLU A 331 -15.73 8.53 39.55
CA GLU A 331 -15.41 9.94 39.26
C GLU A 331 -14.26 10.03 38.25
N ALA A 332 -14.45 10.78 37.16
CA ALA A 332 -13.54 10.82 36.02
C ALA A 332 -12.11 11.27 36.41
N VAL A 333 -12.00 12.35 37.18
CA VAL A 333 -10.71 12.90 37.59
C VAL A 333 -9.96 11.92 38.48
N SER A 334 -10.65 11.30 39.45
CA SER A 334 -10.08 10.27 40.33
C SER A 334 -9.59 9.04 39.54
N TYR A 335 -10.42 8.53 38.64
CA TYR A 335 -10.09 7.40 37.78
C TYR A 335 -8.85 7.68 36.92
N TYR A 336 -8.82 8.78 36.16
CA TYR A 336 -7.69 9.10 35.30
C TYR A 336 -6.42 9.46 36.09
N THR A 337 -6.55 10.04 37.28
CA THR A 337 -5.41 10.28 38.18
C THR A 337 -4.79 8.96 38.65
N LYS A 338 -5.62 8.00 39.06
CA LYS A 338 -5.15 6.65 39.45
C LYS A 338 -4.52 5.92 38.26
N LEU A 339 -5.14 5.99 37.08
CA LEU A 339 -4.64 5.37 35.86
C LEU A 339 -3.30 5.97 35.41
N GLU A 340 -3.18 7.30 35.41
CA GLU A 340 -1.92 8.01 35.11
C GLU A 340 -0.81 7.57 36.07
N ALA A 341 -1.08 7.56 37.38
CA ALA A 341 -0.10 7.16 38.39
C ALA A 341 0.38 5.71 38.18
N GLN A 342 -0.54 4.79 37.88
CA GLN A 342 -0.21 3.39 37.55
C GLN A 342 0.65 3.30 36.28
N LEU A 343 0.26 3.97 35.20
CA LEU A 343 0.99 3.96 33.93
C LEU A 343 2.38 4.59 34.06
N LYS A 344 2.53 5.64 34.88
CA LYS A 344 3.80 6.31 35.16
C LYS A 344 4.75 5.40 35.95
N ASP A 345 4.23 4.65 36.92
CA ASP A 345 5.01 3.65 37.67
C ASP A 345 5.44 2.47 36.79
N ASP A 346 4.53 1.94 35.98
CA ASP A 346 4.84 0.86 35.03
C ASP A 346 5.85 1.31 33.96
N TYR A 347 5.73 2.54 33.45
CA TYR A 347 6.70 3.13 32.52
C TYR A 347 8.09 3.23 33.15
N ARG A 348 8.22 3.73 34.38
CA ARG A 348 9.50 3.81 35.10
C ARG A 348 10.13 2.43 35.30
N LYS A 349 9.34 1.45 35.78
CA LYS A 349 9.80 0.07 35.97
C LYS A 349 10.25 -0.60 34.67
N GLU A 350 9.60 -0.30 33.54
CA GLU A 350 10.02 -0.85 32.25
C GLU A 350 11.25 -0.08 31.70
N ARG A 351 11.35 1.25 31.90
CA ARG A 351 12.51 2.06 31.49
C ARG A 351 13.81 1.56 32.11
N GLU A 352 13.79 1.22 33.41
CA GLU A 352 14.94 0.63 34.12
C GLU A 352 15.38 -0.73 33.54
N LYS A 353 14.45 -1.47 32.90
CA LYS A 353 14.71 -2.81 32.35
C LYS A 353 15.18 -2.77 30.90
N VAL A 354 15.02 -1.66 30.17
CA VAL A 354 15.31 -1.59 28.72
C VAL A 354 16.77 -1.89 28.41
N ASN A 355 17.70 -1.32 29.19
CA ASN A 355 19.14 -1.53 29.00
C ASN A 355 19.57 -3.01 29.17
N ARG A 356 18.73 -3.84 29.81
CA ARG A 356 18.97 -5.29 29.98
C ARG A 356 18.48 -6.13 28.80
N LYS A 357 17.82 -5.52 27.80
CA LYS A 357 17.21 -6.20 26.65
C LYS A 357 17.81 -5.72 25.31
N PRO A 358 19.13 -5.86 25.07
CA PRO A 358 19.75 -5.49 23.80
C PRO A 358 19.34 -6.46 22.67
N LEU A 359 19.14 -5.92 21.48
CA LEU A 359 18.64 -6.67 20.32
C LEU A 359 19.76 -7.28 19.46
N GLY A 360 21.03 -6.90 19.68
CA GLY A 360 22.15 -7.30 18.82
C GLY A 360 22.18 -6.55 17.48
N MET A 361 21.68 -5.31 17.49
CA MET A 361 21.65 -4.41 16.34
C MET A 361 22.16 -3.03 16.76
N ALA A 362 22.77 -2.29 15.85
CA ALA A 362 23.23 -0.93 16.11
C ALA A 362 23.15 -0.04 14.87
N PHE A 363 22.96 1.26 15.11
CA PHE A 363 23.16 2.31 14.13
C PHE A 363 24.51 2.97 14.41
N VAL A 364 25.36 3.06 13.39
CA VAL A 364 26.70 3.64 13.50
C VAL A 364 26.84 4.76 12.49
N THR A 365 27.04 5.98 12.98
CA THR A 365 27.16 7.19 12.17
C THR A 365 28.62 7.60 12.06
N PHE A 366 29.07 7.77 10.82
CA PHE A 366 30.44 8.11 10.47
C PHE A 366 30.55 9.57 10.05
N GLN A 367 31.74 10.14 10.14
CA GLN A 367 31.94 11.52 9.68
C GLN A 367 31.80 11.66 8.15
N ASN A 368 32.32 10.69 7.38
CA ASN A 368 32.41 10.76 5.92
C ASN A 368 31.58 9.66 5.24
N GLU A 369 30.85 10.01 4.18
CA GLU A 369 30.11 9.05 3.32
C GLU A 369 31.06 8.04 2.63
N SER A 370 32.28 8.46 2.28
CA SER A 370 33.25 7.56 1.65
C SER A 370 33.60 6.36 2.54
N MET A 371 33.63 6.55 3.87
CA MET A 371 33.92 5.48 4.82
C MET A 371 32.76 4.47 4.90
N THR A 372 31.51 4.93 4.88
CA THR A 372 30.36 4.01 4.90
C THR A 372 30.35 3.12 3.65
N ALA A 373 30.66 3.69 2.49
CA ALA A 373 30.79 2.93 1.24
C ALA A 373 31.93 1.89 1.28
N ILE A 374 33.09 2.24 1.87
CA ILE A 374 34.23 1.32 2.02
C ILE A 374 33.89 0.17 2.98
N ILE A 375 33.32 0.49 4.15
CA ILE A 375 32.93 -0.52 5.15
C ILE A 375 31.86 -1.44 4.56
N LEU A 376 30.83 -0.87 3.92
CA LEU A 376 29.79 -1.65 3.27
C LEU A 376 30.36 -2.56 2.18
N LYS A 377 31.35 -2.07 1.42
CA LYS A 377 32.05 -2.87 0.42
C LYS A 377 32.87 -3.98 1.06
N ASP A 378 33.54 -3.77 2.17
CA ASP A 378 34.32 -4.79 2.86
C ASP A 378 33.44 -5.94 3.38
N PHE A 379 32.34 -5.62 4.06
CA PHE A 379 31.40 -6.61 4.58
C PHE A 379 30.56 -7.31 3.49
N ASN A 380 30.36 -6.69 2.32
CA ASN A 380 29.63 -7.29 1.19
C ASN A 380 30.53 -7.90 0.10
N ALA A 381 31.83 -7.60 0.09
CA ALA A 381 32.79 -8.21 -0.81
C ALA A 381 32.94 -9.68 -0.41
N CYS A 382 32.33 -10.56 -1.23
CA CYS A 382 32.27 -12.02 -1.12
C CYS A 382 31.06 -12.62 -0.37
N LYS A 383 29.90 -12.63 -1.04
CA LYS A 383 28.87 -13.67 -0.85
C LYS A 383 28.95 -14.71 -1.98
N CYS A 384 29.79 -15.73 -1.85
CA CYS A 384 29.68 -16.94 -2.68
C CYS A 384 28.70 -17.91 -2.01
N GLN A 385 27.52 -18.12 -2.61
CA GLN A 385 26.67 -19.28 -2.30
C GLN A 385 27.22 -20.50 -3.05
N GLY A 386 28.03 -21.32 -2.37
CA GLY A 386 28.71 -22.49 -2.94
C GLY A 386 30.11 -22.70 -2.35
N CYS A 387 30.91 -23.61 -2.91
CA CYS A 387 32.27 -23.91 -2.43
C CYS A 387 33.19 -22.68 -2.50
N HIS A 388 33.24 -21.98 -1.36
CA HIS A 388 34.15 -20.95 -0.88
C HIS A 388 34.54 -19.81 -1.83
N CYS A 389 34.16 -18.60 -1.44
CA CYS A 389 35.10 -17.59 -0.92
C CYS A 389 34.28 -16.55 -0.15
N ARG A 390 34.53 -16.42 1.16
CA ARG A 390 34.12 -15.28 2.00
C ARG A 390 35.43 -14.64 2.45
N ARG A 391 35.80 -13.48 1.92
CA ARG A 391 36.92 -12.71 2.46
C ARG A 391 36.47 -12.25 3.85
N GLU A 392 37.27 -12.52 4.88
CA GLU A 392 36.96 -12.03 6.22
C GLU A 392 37.12 -10.50 6.22
N PRO A 393 36.14 -9.75 6.76
CA PRO A 393 36.24 -8.30 6.85
C PRO A 393 37.42 -7.89 7.74
N LYS A 394 37.87 -6.65 7.60
CA LYS A 394 38.97 -6.11 8.39
C LYS A 394 38.70 -6.31 9.89
N SER A 395 39.67 -6.92 10.57
CA SER A 395 39.57 -7.27 11.98
C SER A 395 40.27 -6.23 12.86
N SER A 396 39.87 -6.20 14.14
CA SER A 396 40.48 -5.41 15.21
C SER A 396 40.56 -6.27 16.47
N GLN A 397 41.13 -5.73 17.55
CA GLN A 397 41.19 -6.41 18.85
C GLN A 397 39.80 -6.78 19.41
N PHE A 398 38.76 -6.00 19.06
CA PHE A 398 37.38 -6.24 19.48
C PHE A 398 36.61 -7.20 18.58
N SER A 399 37.20 -7.64 17.46
CA SER A 399 36.52 -8.41 16.42
C SER A 399 36.00 -9.76 16.90
N SER A 400 36.74 -10.43 17.79
CA SER A 400 36.37 -11.73 18.36
C SER A 400 35.21 -11.59 19.36
N LYS A 401 35.28 -10.58 20.25
CA LYS A 401 34.26 -10.26 21.25
C LYS A 401 32.93 -9.82 20.62
N LEU A 402 33.01 -9.06 19.53
CA LEU A 402 31.85 -8.53 18.81
C LEU A 402 31.24 -9.51 17.79
N HIS A 403 31.92 -10.62 17.52
CA HIS A 403 31.53 -11.62 16.50
C HIS A 403 31.29 -11.01 15.11
N THR A 404 32.22 -10.16 14.65
CA THR A 404 32.10 -9.40 13.38
C THR A 404 31.85 -10.27 12.14
N HIS A 405 32.28 -11.54 12.17
CA HIS A 405 32.03 -12.53 11.11
C HIS A 405 30.53 -12.84 10.89
N ASN A 406 29.67 -12.59 11.87
CA ASN A 406 28.22 -12.80 11.76
C ASN A 406 27.46 -11.54 11.37
N TRP A 407 28.15 -10.43 11.19
CA TRP A 407 27.50 -9.15 10.93
C TRP A 407 26.94 -9.09 9.53
N THR A 408 25.77 -8.45 9.46
CA THR A 408 25.15 -8.01 8.21
C THR A 408 25.07 -6.49 8.26
N VAL A 409 25.70 -5.84 7.28
CA VAL A 409 25.82 -4.38 7.23
C VAL A 409 25.06 -3.86 6.01
N SER A 410 24.21 -2.87 6.24
CA SER A 410 23.48 -2.14 5.20
C SER A 410 23.44 -0.65 5.54
N TYR A 411 23.18 0.22 4.57
CA TYR A 411 22.83 1.61 4.88
C TYR A 411 21.64 1.65 5.84
N ALA A 412 21.68 2.61 6.76
CA ALA A 412 20.55 2.84 7.64
C ALA A 412 19.34 3.34 6.83
N PRO A 413 18.12 2.88 7.13
CA PRO A 413 16.93 3.56 6.66
C PRO A 413 16.83 4.96 7.30
N ASP A 414 16.02 5.83 6.72
CA ASP A 414 15.63 7.08 7.38
C ASP A 414 14.99 6.79 8.76
N PRO A 415 15.26 7.58 9.82
CA PRO A 415 14.69 7.33 11.15
C PRO A 415 13.16 7.32 11.19
N GLN A 416 12.48 8.13 10.36
CA GLN A 416 11.02 8.14 10.26
C GLN A 416 10.47 6.89 9.58
N ASN A 417 11.32 6.18 8.83
CA ASN A 417 10.97 4.93 8.15
C ASN A 417 11.14 3.70 9.06
N VAL A 418 11.77 3.83 10.24
CA VAL A 418 12.01 2.71 11.19
C VAL A 418 10.79 2.48 12.09
N TYR A 419 10.29 1.25 12.13
CA TYR A 419 9.33 0.81 13.14
C TYR A 419 10.04 0.30 14.39
N TRP A 420 10.28 1.21 15.34
CA TRP A 420 10.98 0.92 16.60
C TRP A 420 10.34 -0.21 17.43
N GLU A 421 9.01 -0.33 17.37
CA GLU A 421 8.25 -1.37 18.06
C GLU A 421 8.51 -2.78 17.49
N HIS A 422 8.74 -2.86 16.18
CA HIS A 422 8.92 -4.13 15.46
C HIS A 422 10.37 -4.61 15.42
N LEU A 423 11.35 -3.76 15.75
CA LEU A 423 12.78 -4.12 15.77
C LEU A 423 13.07 -5.36 16.63
N SER A 424 12.29 -5.59 17.68
CA SER A 424 12.47 -6.76 18.55
C SER A 424 12.07 -8.10 17.91
N VAL A 425 11.27 -8.06 16.84
CA VAL A 425 10.76 -9.25 16.14
C VAL A 425 11.71 -9.58 15.01
N GLY A 426 12.53 -10.62 15.15
CA GLY A 426 13.54 -10.97 14.15
C GLY A 426 13.89 -12.45 14.10
N GLY A 427 14.77 -12.80 13.15
CA GLY A 427 15.32 -14.14 13.01
C GLY A 427 14.28 -15.21 12.65
N PHE A 428 14.44 -16.41 13.22
CA PHE A 428 13.60 -17.56 12.90
C PHE A 428 12.13 -17.37 13.29
N SER A 429 11.85 -16.66 14.38
CA SER A 429 10.48 -16.40 14.84
C SER A 429 9.71 -15.54 13.82
N TRP A 430 10.36 -14.53 13.24
CA TRP A 430 9.78 -13.72 12.17
C TRP A 430 9.50 -14.55 10.92
N TRP A 431 10.43 -15.41 10.50
CA TRP A 431 10.24 -16.27 9.33
C TRP A 431 9.08 -17.26 9.51
N LEU A 432 8.98 -17.90 10.69
CA LEU A 432 7.89 -18.81 11.00
C LEU A 432 6.54 -18.07 11.01
N ARG A 433 6.49 -16.87 11.60
CA ARG A 433 5.30 -16.00 11.60
C ARG A 433 4.88 -15.64 10.18
N CYS A 434 5.83 -15.21 9.35
CA CYS A 434 5.61 -14.90 7.93
C CYS A 434 5.09 -16.13 7.18
N LEU A 435 5.68 -17.31 7.37
CA LEU A 435 5.23 -18.55 6.72
C LEU A 435 3.80 -18.93 7.13
N ILE A 436 3.49 -18.91 8.43
CA ILE A 436 2.15 -19.24 8.95
C ILE A 436 1.11 -18.27 8.39
N ILE A 437 1.37 -16.97 8.45
CA ILE A 437 0.45 -15.94 7.95
C ILE A 437 0.21 -16.12 6.45
N ASN A 438 1.26 -16.36 5.66
CA ASN A 438 1.11 -16.53 4.21
C ASN A 438 0.38 -17.84 3.85
N ILE A 439 0.57 -18.93 4.61
CA ILE A 439 -0.20 -20.17 4.41
C ILE A 439 -1.67 -19.95 4.76
N VAL A 440 -1.96 -19.34 5.91
CA VAL A 440 -3.34 -19.03 6.33
C VAL A 440 -4.00 -18.10 5.31
N LEU A 441 -3.29 -17.07 4.85
CA LEU A 441 -3.75 -16.16 3.81
C LEU A 441 -4.05 -16.92 2.52
N PHE A 442 -3.13 -17.77 2.04
CA PHE A 442 -3.35 -18.56 0.84
C PHE A 442 -4.60 -19.44 0.96
N LEU A 443 -4.75 -20.17 2.07
CA LEU A 443 -5.92 -21.02 2.31
C LEU A 443 -7.21 -20.17 2.36
N LEU A 444 -7.22 -19.14 3.19
CA LEU A 444 -8.35 -18.23 3.37
C LEU A 444 -8.79 -17.64 2.03
N LEU A 445 -7.85 -17.10 1.26
CA LEU A 445 -8.12 -16.50 -0.03
C LEU A 445 -8.59 -17.55 -1.05
N PHE A 446 -7.95 -18.71 -1.14
CA PHE A 446 -8.36 -19.78 -2.05
C PHE A 446 -9.80 -20.28 -1.79
N PHE A 447 -10.21 -20.38 -0.52
CA PHE A 447 -11.58 -20.76 -0.16
C PHE A 447 -12.57 -19.59 -0.29
N LEU A 448 -12.20 -18.35 0.08
CA LEU A 448 -13.08 -17.17 -0.05
C LEU A 448 -13.28 -16.71 -1.49
N THR A 449 -12.32 -16.93 -2.40
CA THR A 449 -12.45 -16.52 -3.82
C THR A 449 -13.60 -17.22 -4.53
N THR A 450 -14.22 -18.21 -3.88
CA THR A 450 -15.34 -18.92 -4.46
C THR A 450 -16.56 -18.95 -3.53
N PRO A 451 -17.26 -17.81 -3.36
CA PRO A 451 -18.51 -17.76 -2.58
C PRO A 451 -19.55 -18.76 -3.10
N ALA A 452 -19.53 -19.05 -4.41
CA ALA A 452 -20.35 -20.08 -5.06
C ALA A 452 -20.10 -21.50 -4.52
N ILE A 453 -18.88 -21.84 -4.09
CA ILE A 453 -18.59 -23.12 -3.45
C ILE A 453 -19.27 -23.17 -2.10
N ILE A 454 -19.14 -22.13 -1.27
CA ILE A 454 -19.76 -22.11 0.06
C ILE A 454 -21.28 -22.29 -0.10
N ILE A 455 -21.90 -21.59 -1.05
CA ILE A 455 -23.32 -21.71 -1.36
C ILE A 455 -23.67 -23.13 -1.83
N SER A 456 -22.99 -23.66 -2.86
CA SER A 456 -23.25 -25.02 -3.38
C SER A 456 -22.93 -26.14 -2.37
N THR A 457 -22.01 -25.89 -1.44
CA THR A 457 -21.62 -26.82 -0.37
C THR A 457 -22.62 -26.77 0.77
N MET A 458 -23.10 -25.58 1.16
CA MET A 458 -24.22 -25.40 2.10
C MET A 458 -25.48 -26.13 1.61
N ASP A 459 -25.77 -26.01 0.32
CA ASP A 459 -26.89 -26.67 -0.34
C ASP A 459 -26.71 -28.20 -0.34
N LYS A 460 -25.52 -28.68 -0.70
CA LYS A 460 -25.16 -30.11 -0.67
C LYS A 460 -25.19 -30.73 0.73
N PHE A 461 -24.87 -29.98 1.78
CA PHE A 461 -24.91 -30.44 3.17
C PHE A 461 -26.27 -30.23 3.86
N ASN A 462 -27.34 -29.88 3.12
CA ASN A 462 -28.68 -29.64 3.66
C ASN A 462 -28.75 -28.58 4.79
N VAL A 463 -27.74 -27.71 4.93
CA VAL A 463 -27.70 -26.64 5.94
C VAL A 463 -28.74 -25.55 5.63
N THR A 464 -29.25 -25.52 4.40
CA THR A 464 -30.32 -24.65 3.89
C THR A 464 -31.75 -25.11 4.23
N LYS A 465 -31.98 -26.32 4.74
CA LYS A 465 -33.33 -26.81 5.08
C LYS A 465 -34.14 -25.92 6.05
N PRO A 466 -33.54 -25.30 7.09
CA PRO A 466 -34.24 -24.33 7.93
C PRO A 466 -34.57 -23.02 7.20
N VAL A 467 -33.80 -22.67 6.16
CA VAL A 467 -33.95 -21.44 5.36
C VAL A 467 -34.97 -21.62 4.23
N GLU A 468 -35.11 -22.82 3.67
CA GLU A 468 -36.23 -23.17 2.77
C GLU A 468 -37.59 -23.05 3.48
N TYR A 469 -37.66 -23.40 4.76
CA TYR A 469 -38.86 -23.22 5.59
C TYR A 469 -39.25 -21.74 5.79
N LEU A 470 -38.28 -20.82 5.67
CA LEU A 470 -38.54 -19.38 5.74
C LEU A 470 -39.14 -18.81 4.45
N ASN A 471 -39.14 -19.58 3.35
CA ASN A 471 -39.83 -19.34 2.06
C ASN A 471 -39.90 -17.87 1.59
N ASN A 472 -38.89 -17.07 1.94
CA ASN A 472 -38.86 -15.65 1.66
C ASN A 472 -37.89 -15.44 0.49
N PRO A 473 -38.38 -15.04 -0.70
CA PRO A 473 -37.53 -14.86 -1.88
C PRO A 473 -36.41 -13.84 -1.64
N ILE A 474 -36.59 -12.95 -0.66
CA ILE A 474 -35.57 -12.02 -0.19
C ILE A 474 -34.38 -12.80 0.39
N ILE A 475 -34.57 -13.76 1.31
CA ILE A 475 -33.44 -14.44 1.95
C ILE A 475 -32.72 -15.37 0.97
N THR A 476 -33.45 -16.10 0.12
CA THR A 476 -32.85 -17.09 -0.79
C THR A 476 -32.13 -16.45 -2.00
N GLN A 477 -32.53 -15.26 -2.45
CA GLN A 477 -31.89 -14.55 -3.57
C GLN A 477 -30.90 -13.46 -3.12
N PHE A 478 -31.19 -12.78 -2.01
CA PHE A 478 -30.35 -11.69 -1.51
C PHE A 478 -29.13 -12.18 -0.73
N PHE A 479 -29.28 -13.22 0.11
CA PHE A 479 -28.19 -13.70 0.96
C PHE A 479 -26.95 -14.15 0.17
N PRO A 480 -27.06 -14.96 -0.91
CA PRO A 480 -25.92 -15.32 -1.75
C PRO A 480 -25.20 -14.11 -2.37
N THR A 481 -25.99 -13.12 -2.79
CA THR A 481 -25.50 -11.90 -3.47
C THR A 481 -24.81 -10.97 -2.47
N LEU A 482 -25.40 -10.76 -1.30
CA LEU A 482 -24.82 -9.99 -0.21
C LEU A 482 -23.55 -10.65 0.33
N LEU A 483 -23.54 -11.98 0.46
CA LEU A 483 -22.39 -12.76 0.91
C LEU A 483 -21.22 -12.59 -0.08
N LEU A 484 -21.48 -12.69 -1.38
CA LEU A 484 -20.47 -12.50 -2.42
C LEU A 484 -19.92 -11.07 -2.43
N TRP A 485 -20.80 -10.06 -2.31
CA TRP A 485 -20.39 -8.65 -2.23
C TRP A 485 -19.56 -8.35 -0.97
N SER A 486 -20.00 -8.85 0.19
CA SER A 486 -19.29 -8.71 1.47
C SER A 486 -17.89 -9.32 1.43
N PHE A 487 -17.75 -10.55 0.92
CA PHE A 487 -16.43 -11.16 0.76
C PHE A 487 -15.55 -10.42 -0.24
N SER A 488 -16.10 -9.95 -1.36
CA SER A 488 -15.35 -9.15 -2.33
C SER A 488 -14.82 -7.84 -1.74
N ALA A 489 -15.56 -7.21 -0.83
CA ALA A 489 -15.11 -6.00 -0.12
C ALA A 489 -14.09 -6.30 1.01
N LEU A 490 -14.17 -7.48 1.62
CA LEU A 490 -13.29 -7.88 2.73
C LEU A 490 -11.90 -8.36 2.28
N LEU A 491 -11.80 -9.00 1.11
CA LEU A 491 -10.57 -9.60 0.59
C LEU A 491 -9.34 -8.66 0.59
N PRO A 492 -9.43 -7.40 0.10
CA PRO A 492 -8.28 -6.50 0.07
C PRO A 492 -7.82 -6.08 1.48
N THR A 493 -8.78 -5.93 2.39
CA THR A 493 -8.55 -5.61 3.80
C THR A 493 -7.82 -6.77 4.50
N ILE A 494 -8.19 -8.01 4.20
CA ILE A 494 -7.50 -9.21 4.71
C ILE A 494 -6.03 -9.21 4.26
N VAL A 495 -5.75 -8.94 2.98
CA VAL A 495 -4.38 -8.90 2.47
C VAL A 495 -3.56 -7.80 3.15
N TYR A 496 -4.14 -6.61 3.36
CA TYR A 496 -3.50 -5.53 4.09
C TYR A 496 -3.14 -5.95 5.53
N TYR A 497 -4.10 -6.47 6.29
CA TYR A 497 -3.84 -6.91 7.66
C TYR A 497 -2.83 -8.06 7.72
N SER A 498 -2.77 -8.93 6.70
CA SER A 498 -1.75 -9.98 6.64
C SER A 498 -0.33 -9.42 6.60
N ALA A 499 -0.10 -8.30 5.89
CA ALA A 499 1.21 -7.65 5.82
C ALA A 499 1.53 -6.89 7.11
N PHE A 500 0.53 -6.24 7.71
CA PHE A 500 0.65 -5.61 9.03
C PHE A 500 1.05 -6.63 10.10
N PHE A 501 0.40 -7.80 10.11
CA PHE A 501 0.73 -8.88 11.04
C PHE A 501 2.08 -9.54 10.79
N GLU A 502 2.82 -9.24 9.72
CA GLU A 502 4.20 -9.74 9.57
C GLU A 502 5.21 -8.96 10.41
N ALA A 503 4.87 -7.76 10.90
CA ALA A 503 5.73 -6.91 11.72
C ALA A 503 7.10 -6.64 11.08
N HIS A 504 7.12 -5.95 9.94
CA HIS A 504 8.35 -5.52 9.27
C HIS A 504 9.06 -4.43 10.07
N TRP A 505 10.41 -4.40 10.01
CA TRP A 505 11.22 -3.37 10.71
C TRP A 505 11.11 -1.97 10.12
N THR A 506 10.69 -1.84 8.86
CA THR A 506 10.61 -0.55 8.16
C THR A 506 9.24 -0.36 7.51
N ARG A 507 8.76 0.89 7.48
CA ARG A 507 7.52 1.31 6.80
C ARG A 507 7.57 1.01 5.30
N SER A 508 8.73 1.23 4.70
CA SER A 508 9.03 0.90 3.30
C SER A 508 8.91 -0.59 3.01
N GLY A 509 9.43 -1.44 3.91
CA GLY A 509 9.38 -2.90 3.78
C GLY A 509 7.95 -3.43 3.85
N GLU A 510 7.15 -2.91 4.79
CA GLU A 510 5.73 -3.24 4.91
C GLU A 510 4.94 -2.84 3.66
N ASN A 511 5.07 -1.59 3.21
CA ASN A 511 4.38 -1.10 2.02
C ASN A 511 4.77 -1.86 0.75
N ARG A 512 6.07 -2.17 0.59
CA ARG A 512 6.54 -2.96 -0.55
C ARG A 512 5.98 -4.38 -0.53
N THR A 513 5.94 -5.04 0.62
CA THR A 513 5.37 -6.40 0.74
C THR A 513 3.87 -6.39 0.48
N THR A 514 3.17 -5.39 1.03
CA THR A 514 1.74 -5.15 0.78
C THR A 514 1.47 -4.99 -0.72
N MET A 515 2.26 -4.17 -1.42
CA MET A 515 2.15 -3.96 -2.87
C MET A 515 2.26 -5.27 -3.66
N HIS A 516 3.28 -6.08 -3.40
CA HIS A 516 3.51 -7.33 -4.14
C HIS A 516 2.41 -8.37 -3.88
N LYS A 517 2.01 -8.54 -2.61
CA LYS A 517 0.95 -9.49 -2.23
C LYS A 517 -0.40 -9.08 -2.80
N CYS A 518 -0.76 -7.81 -2.61
CA CYS A 518 -2.02 -7.27 -3.10
C CYS A 518 -2.09 -7.34 -4.63
N TYR A 519 -1.04 -6.94 -5.34
CA TYR A 519 -1.00 -7.02 -6.81
C TYR A 519 -1.12 -8.46 -7.33
N THR A 520 -0.34 -9.40 -6.77
CA THR A 520 -0.37 -10.81 -7.20
C THR A 520 -1.73 -11.43 -6.94
N PHE A 521 -2.32 -11.14 -5.78
CA PHE A 521 -3.63 -11.66 -5.42
C PHE A 521 -4.76 -11.06 -6.26
N LEU A 522 -4.77 -9.74 -6.44
CA LEU A 522 -5.77 -9.05 -7.26
C LEU A 522 -5.72 -9.54 -8.71
N ILE A 523 -4.54 -9.74 -9.30
CA ILE A 523 -4.43 -10.34 -10.64
C ILE A 523 -4.99 -11.75 -10.67
N PHE A 524 -4.66 -12.57 -9.68
CA PHE A 524 -5.16 -13.94 -9.65
C PHE A 524 -6.69 -13.98 -9.55
N MET A 525 -7.27 -13.15 -8.69
CA MET A 525 -8.71 -13.12 -8.41
C MET A 525 -9.53 -12.38 -9.47
N VAL A 526 -9.09 -11.21 -9.92
CA VAL A 526 -9.83 -10.37 -10.88
C VAL A 526 -9.60 -10.86 -12.30
N LEU A 527 -8.36 -11.16 -12.67
CA LEU A 527 -8.00 -11.48 -14.05
C LEU A 527 -7.97 -12.99 -14.30
N LEU A 528 -7.14 -13.76 -13.58
CA LEU A 528 -6.84 -15.15 -13.98
C LEU A 528 -8.01 -16.12 -13.72
N LEU A 529 -8.60 -16.14 -12.52
CA LEU A 529 -9.67 -17.09 -12.18
C LEU A 529 -10.94 -16.91 -13.04
N PRO A 530 -11.50 -15.69 -13.21
CA PRO A 530 -12.71 -15.49 -14.02
C PRO A 530 -12.43 -15.78 -15.50
N SER A 531 -11.23 -15.44 -15.97
CA SER A 531 -10.82 -15.67 -17.36
C SER A 531 -10.47 -17.12 -17.66
N LEU A 532 -10.25 -17.99 -16.67
CA LEU A 532 -10.10 -19.43 -16.90
C LEU A 532 -11.42 -20.20 -16.69
N GLY A 533 -12.48 -19.51 -16.25
CA GLY A 533 -13.74 -20.15 -15.85
C GLY A 533 -13.59 -21.08 -14.62
N LEU A 534 -12.47 -20.96 -13.89
CA LEU A 534 -12.12 -21.78 -12.73
C LEU A 534 -12.70 -21.16 -11.46
N SER A 535 -14.02 -21.09 -11.39
CA SER A 535 -14.75 -20.55 -10.24
C SER A 535 -15.38 -21.66 -9.38
N SER A 536 -14.78 -22.85 -9.31
CA SER A 536 -15.12 -23.88 -8.30
C SER A 536 -13.94 -24.79 -7.97
N LEU A 537 -13.80 -25.15 -6.69
CA LEU A 537 -12.78 -26.07 -6.16
C LEU A 537 -12.99 -27.47 -6.72
N ASP A 538 -14.24 -27.87 -6.96
CA ASP A 538 -14.56 -29.10 -7.68
C ASP A 538 -13.92 -29.10 -9.08
N VAL A 539 -14.02 -28.00 -9.82
CA VAL A 539 -13.42 -27.87 -11.16
C VAL A 539 -11.89 -27.77 -11.09
N PHE A 540 -11.32 -27.06 -10.11
CA PHE A 540 -9.85 -26.99 -9.93
C PHE A 540 -9.25 -28.35 -9.54
N PHE A 541 -9.85 -29.08 -8.60
CA PHE A 541 -9.38 -30.41 -8.22
C PHE A 541 -9.62 -31.45 -9.31
N ARG A 542 -10.73 -31.38 -10.05
CA ARG A 542 -10.94 -32.22 -11.25
C ARG A 542 -9.95 -31.87 -12.35
N TRP A 543 -9.64 -30.59 -12.56
CA TRP A 543 -8.56 -30.18 -13.45
C TRP A 543 -7.18 -30.72 -13.02
N LEU A 544 -6.87 -30.68 -11.71
CA LEU A 544 -5.58 -31.10 -11.16
C LEU A 544 -5.40 -32.63 -11.11
N PHE A 545 -6.47 -33.39 -10.92
CA PHE A 545 -6.44 -34.84 -10.65
C PHE A 545 -7.18 -35.72 -11.66
N ASP A 546 -8.10 -35.21 -12.49
CA ASP A 546 -8.87 -36.00 -13.46
C ASP A 546 -8.26 -35.91 -14.87
N LYS A 547 -7.72 -37.02 -15.37
CA LYS A 547 -7.15 -37.10 -16.73
C LYS A 547 -8.19 -36.96 -17.85
N ARG A 548 -9.47 -37.24 -17.58
CA ARG A 548 -10.56 -37.10 -18.57
C ARG A 548 -10.93 -35.63 -18.77
N PHE A 549 -10.68 -34.78 -17.78
CA PHE A 549 -10.91 -33.34 -17.86
C PHE A 549 -10.13 -32.70 -19.02
N LEU A 550 -8.90 -33.15 -19.29
CA LEU A 550 -8.05 -32.62 -20.37
C LEU A 550 -8.58 -32.92 -21.78
N ALA A 551 -9.38 -33.98 -21.96
CA ALA A 551 -9.96 -34.34 -23.25
C ALA A 551 -11.15 -33.43 -23.62
N ASP A 552 -12.02 -33.10 -22.65
CA ASP A 552 -13.13 -32.14 -22.81
C ASP A 552 -12.67 -30.67 -22.66
N ALA A 553 -11.43 -30.45 -22.23
CA ALA A 553 -10.88 -29.12 -21.97
C ALA A 553 -10.82 -28.25 -23.24
N LYS A 554 -10.58 -28.83 -24.42
CA LYS A 554 -10.54 -28.06 -25.68
C LYS A 554 -11.85 -27.32 -25.94
N VAL A 555 -12.99 -28.02 -25.81
CA VAL A 555 -14.33 -27.43 -25.97
C VAL A 555 -14.62 -26.40 -24.89
N ARG A 556 -14.19 -26.65 -23.64
CA ARG A 556 -14.40 -25.71 -22.52
C ARG A 556 -13.56 -24.44 -22.63
N PHE A 557 -12.30 -24.54 -23.06
CA PHE A 557 -11.42 -23.39 -23.28
C PHE A 557 -11.84 -22.54 -24.48
N GLU A 558 -12.49 -23.16 -25.48
CA GLU A 558 -13.13 -22.43 -26.57
C GLU A 558 -14.31 -21.57 -26.07
N CYS A 559 -15.09 -22.08 -25.10
CA CYS A 559 -16.14 -21.30 -24.41
C CYS A 559 -15.58 -20.17 -23.51
N VAL A 560 -14.34 -20.28 -23.05
CA VAL A 560 -13.69 -19.30 -22.15
C VAL A 560 -13.31 -18.00 -22.88
N PHE A 561 -13.27 -18.00 -24.21
CA PHE A 561 -13.00 -16.79 -24.99
C PHE A 561 -14.25 -16.20 -25.66
N LEU A 562 -15.45 -16.58 -25.18
CA LEU A 562 -16.69 -15.95 -25.62
C LEU A 562 -16.56 -14.42 -25.50
N PRO A 563 -16.97 -13.66 -26.52
CA PRO A 563 -16.82 -12.21 -26.53
C PRO A 563 -17.46 -11.51 -25.32
N ASP A 564 -18.47 -12.14 -24.72
CA ASP A 564 -19.16 -11.67 -23.51
C ASP A 564 -18.24 -11.56 -22.29
N ASN A 565 -17.07 -12.21 -22.30
CA ASN A 565 -16.02 -11.99 -21.30
C ASN A 565 -15.39 -10.62 -21.38
N GLY A 566 -15.19 -10.10 -22.59
CA GLY A 566 -14.72 -8.74 -22.76
C GLY A 566 -15.71 -7.75 -22.13
N ALA A 567 -17.01 -7.98 -22.28
CA ALA A 567 -18.04 -7.11 -21.70
C ALA A 567 -18.00 -7.09 -20.16
N PHE A 568 -17.77 -8.25 -19.52
CA PHE A 568 -17.58 -8.33 -18.06
C PHE A 568 -16.42 -7.44 -17.59
N PHE A 569 -15.25 -7.52 -18.24
CA PHE A 569 -14.09 -6.72 -17.86
C PHE A 569 -14.26 -5.23 -18.15
N VAL A 570 -14.96 -4.88 -19.25
CA VAL A 570 -15.33 -3.48 -19.53
C VAL A 570 -16.23 -2.94 -18.42
N ASN A 571 -17.27 -3.68 -18.02
CA ASN A 571 -18.16 -3.31 -16.91
C ASN A 571 -17.39 -3.16 -15.58
N TYR A 572 -16.46 -4.09 -15.30
CA TYR A 572 -15.59 -3.99 -14.12
C TYR A 572 -14.73 -2.72 -14.11
N VAL A 573 -14.14 -2.35 -15.25
CA VAL A 573 -13.32 -1.14 -15.37
C VAL A 573 -14.18 0.12 -15.23
N ILE A 574 -15.38 0.14 -15.80
CA ILE A 574 -16.35 1.25 -15.65
C ILE A 574 -16.74 1.44 -14.17
N ALA A 575 -17.13 0.37 -13.49
CA ALA A 575 -17.47 0.41 -12.07
C ALA A 575 -16.28 0.86 -11.22
N SER A 576 -15.07 0.38 -11.54
CA SER A 576 -13.84 0.82 -10.87
C SER A 576 -13.52 2.29 -11.14
N ALA A 577 -13.78 2.80 -12.36
CA ALA A 577 -13.54 4.19 -12.75
C ALA A 577 -14.42 5.16 -11.96
N PHE A 578 -15.70 4.84 -11.82
CA PHE A 578 -16.67 5.72 -11.18
C PHE A 578 -16.81 5.41 -9.69
N ILE A 579 -17.36 4.24 -9.34
CA ILE A 579 -17.63 3.86 -7.95
C ILE A 579 -16.33 3.72 -7.17
N GLY A 580 -15.31 3.04 -7.73
CA GLY A 580 -14.01 2.86 -7.09
C GLY A 580 -13.34 4.17 -6.68
N ASN A 581 -13.16 5.09 -7.64
CA ASN A 581 -12.55 6.39 -7.36
C ASN A 581 -13.40 7.29 -6.43
N ALA A 582 -14.73 7.22 -6.51
CA ALA A 582 -15.58 7.93 -5.56
C ALA A 582 -15.41 7.38 -4.13
N MET A 583 -15.39 6.06 -3.93
CA MET A 583 -15.14 5.47 -2.62
C MET A 583 -13.78 5.87 -2.04
N ASP A 584 -12.74 5.93 -2.88
CA ASP A 584 -11.41 6.42 -2.49
C ASP A 584 -11.44 7.90 -2.09
N LEU A 585 -12.14 8.76 -2.84
CA LEU A 585 -12.31 10.18 -2.51
C LEU A 585 -13.02 10.37 -1.15
N LEU A 586 -14.07 9.59 -0.91
CA LEU A 586 -14.82 9.60 0.36
C LEU A 586 -14.08 8.94 1.53
N ARG A 587 -13.03 8.14 1.25
CA ARG A 587 -12.29 7.36 2.26
C ARG A 587 -13.22 6.49 3.13
N ILE A 588 -14.24 5.87 2.53
CA ILE A 588 -15.28 5.12 3.26
C ILE A 588 -14.72 4.09 4.25
N PRO A 589 -13.71 3.26 3.92
CA PRO A 589 -13.15 2.31 4.88
C PRO A 589 -12.54 2.98 6.11
N GLY A 590 -11.85 4.11 5.92
CA GLY A 590 -11.29 4.91 7.00
C GLY A 590 -12.38 5.55 7.86
N LEU A 591 -13.44 6.07 7.23
CA LEU A 591 -14.60 6.65 7.92
C LEU A 591 -15.37 5.59 8.73
N LEU A 592 -15.53 4.38 8.19
CA LEU A 592 -16.14 3.26 8.91
C LEU A 592 -15.31 2.85 10.13
N MET A 593 -13.99 2.71 9.97
CA MET A 593 -13.09 2.40 11.10
C MET A 593 -13.15 3.49 12.18
N TYR A 594 -13.21 4.75 11.75
CA TYR A 594 -13.38 5.89 12.65
C TYR A 594 -14.71 5.82 13.40
N MET A 595 -15.83 5.58 12.71
CA MET A 595 -17.15 5.43 13.35
C MET A 595 -17.17 4.26 14.35
N ILE A 596 -16.55 3.13 14.01
CA ILE A 596 -16.43 1.99 14.94
C ILE A 596 -15.62 2.38 16.17
N ARG A 597 -14.49 3.07 16.01
CA ARG A 597 -13.67 3.55 17.14
C ARG A 597 -14.43 4.56 18.01
N LEU A 598 -15.24 5.41 17.40
CA LEU A 598 -16.09 6.37 18.10
C LEU A 598 -17.15 5.66 18.94
N CYS A 599 -17.80 4.63 18.38
CA CYS A 599 -18.79 3.81 19.09
C CYS A 599 -18.18 2.99 20.24
N LEU A 600 -16.93 2.56 20.11
CA LEU A 600 -16.22 1.78 21.14
C LEU A 600 -15.58 2.65 22.24
N ALA A 601 -15.51 3.97 22.07
CA ALA A 601 -14.91 4.88 23.04
C ALA A 601 -15.69 4.88 24.37
N ARG A 602 -14.96 4.92 25.50
CA ARG A 602 -15.53 4.78 26.85
C ARG A 602 -16.05 6.10 27.42
N SER A 603 -15.41 7.21 27.07
CA SER A 603 -15.68 8.54 27.65
C SER A 603 -15.64 9.66 26.60
N ALA A 604 -16.19 10.82 26.95
CA ALA A 604 -16.13 12.02 26.12
C ALA A 604 -14.68 12.44 25.79
N ALA A 605 -13.76 12.28 26.76
CA ALA A 605 -12.33 12.54 26.54
C ALA A 605 -11.68 11.56 25.55
N GLU A 606 -12.05 10.27 25.61
CA GLU A 606 -11.55 9.28 24.66
C GLU A 606 -12.08 9.55 23.25
N ARG A 607 -13.34 10.00 23.13
CA ARG A 607 -13.94 10.44 21.86
C ARG A 607 -13.15 11.61 21.25
N ARG A 608 -12.81 12.61 22.05
CA ARG A 608 -11.97 13.75 21.63
C ARG A 608 -10.56 13.30 21.24
N ASN A 609 -9.98 12.35 21.96
CA ASN A 609 -8.69 11.76 21.60
C ASN A 609 -8.76 11.00 20.27
N VAL A 610 -9.82 10.22 20.02
CA VAL A 610 -10.05 9.53 18.74
C VAL A 610 -10.20 10.53 17.59
N LYS A 611 -10.97 11.62 17.77
CA LYS A 611 -11.09 12.72 16.81
C LYS A 611 -9.75 13.36 16.46
N ARG A 612 -8.87 13.56 17.46
CA ARG A 612 -7.54 14.16 17.26
C ARG A 612 -6.55 13.25 16.55
N HIS A 613 -6.57 11.94 16.77
CA HIS A 613 -5.62 10.98 16.17
C HIS A 613 -6.17 10.31 14.90
N GLN A 614 -6.97 11.03 14.11
CA GLN A 614 -7.63 10.49 12.91
C GLN A 614 -6.76 10.59 11.64
N ALA A 615 -5.67 11.35 11.67
CA ALA A 615 -4.83 11.51 10.49
C ALA A 615 -4.07 10.19 10.19
N TYR A 616 -4.15 9.73 8.94
CA TYR A 616 -3.50 8.50 8.47
C TYR A 616 -2.37 8.85 7.49
N GLU A 617 -1.34 8.01 7.46
CA GLU A 617 -0.33 8.05 6.39
C GLU A 617 -0.91 7.45 5.11
N PHE A 618 -0.51 7.98 3.96
CA PHE A 618 -0.93 7.45 2.67
C PHE A 618 -0.30 6.06 2.43
N GLN A 619 -1.15 5.05 2.25
CA GLN A 619 -0.71 3.66 2.04
C GLN A 619 -0.30 3.43 0.59
N PHE A 620 0.91 3.87 0.22
CA PHE A 620 1.45 3.73 -1.14
C PHE A 620 1.39 2.29 -1.65
N GLY A 621 1.66 1.31 -0.80
CA GLY A 621 1.69 -0.10 -1.22
C GLY A 621 0.35 -0.59 -1.79
N ALA A 622 -0.75 -0.29 -1.09
CA ALA A 622 -2.10 -0.66 -1.53
C ALA A 622 -2.55 0.17 -2.74
N ALA A 623 -2.28 1.49 -2.72
CA ALA A 623 -2.65 2.39 -3.81
C ALA A 623 -1.96 2.01 -5.14
N TYR A 624 -0.68 1.66 -5.10
CA TYR A 624 0.04 1.12 -6.26
C TYR A 624 -0.59 -0.18 -6.75
N ALA A 625 -0.84 -1.15 -5.87
CA ALA A 625 -1.33 -2.48 -6.26
C ALA A 625 -2.67 -2.43 -7.01
N TRP A 626 -3.64 -1.65 -6.50
CA TRP A 626 -4.95 -1.49 -7.14
C TRP A 626 -4.87 -0.83 -8.50
N MET A 627 -4.14 0.28 -8.58
CA MET A 627 -3.96 1.02 -9.82
C MET A 627 -3.26 0.18 -10.89
N MET A 628 -2.20 -0.55 -10.51
CA MET A 628 -1.51 -1.45 -11.41
C MET A 628 -2.38 -2.65 -11.80
N CYS A 629 -3.25 -3.16 -10.93
CA CYS A 629 -4.19 -4.23 -11.28
C CYS A 629 -5.15 -3.80 -12.39
N VAL A 630 -5.82 -2.65 -12.22
CA VAL A 630 -6.74 -2.12 -13.25
C VAL A 630 -5.98 -1.84 -14.56
N PHE A 631 -4.78 -1.25 -14.47
CA PHE A 631 -3.92 -1.07 -15.63
C PHE A 631 -3.58 -2.40 -16.32
N THR A 632 -3.23 -3.45 -15.57
CA THR A 632 -2.93 -4.77 -16.12
C THR A 632 -4.15 -5.40 -16.80
N VAL A 633 -5.35 -5.25 -16.24
CA VAL A 633 -6.61 -5.71 -16.88
C VAL A 633 -6.81 -4.98 -18.21
N VAL A 634 -6.71 -3.65 -18.21
CA VAL A 634 -6.85 -2.81 -19.41
C VAL A 634 -5.81 -3.18 -20.46
N MET A 635 -4.55 -3.34 -20.09
CA MET A 635 -3.48 -3.74 -21.01
C MET A 635 -3.69 -5.14 -21.57
N THR A 636 -4.08 -6.12 -20.75
CA THR A 636 -4.31 -7.50 -21.17
C THR A 636 -5.42 -7.60 -22.23
N TYR A 637 -6.50 -6.83 -22.03
CA TYR A 637 -7.64 -6.82 -22.95
C TYR A 637 -7.58 -5.74 -24.03
N SER A 638 -6.58 -4.85 -24.02
CA SER A 638 -6.47 -3.72 -24.96
C SER A 638 -6.45 -4.13 -26.45
N ILE A 639 -6.00 -5.35 -26.75
CA ILE A 639 -5.90 -5.90 -28.10
C ILE A 639 -7.09 -6.80 -28.41
N THR A 640 -7.52 -7.64 -27.46
CA THR A 640 -8.64 -8.57 -27.66
C THR A 640 -10.00 -7.84 -27.64
N CYS A 641 -10.14 -6.82 -26.80
CA CYS A 641 -11.31 -5.96 -26.65
C CYS A 641 -10.87 -4.49 -26.52
N PRO A 642 -10.61 -3.78 -27.63
CA PRO A 642 -10.11 -2.41 -27.63
C PRO A 642 -10.96 -1.38 -26.87
N ILE A 643 -12.27 -1.63 -26.73
CA ILE A 643 -13.23 -0.74 -26.05
C ILE A 643 -12.90 -0.55 -24.56
N ILE A 644 -12.14 -1.47 -23.95
CA ILE A 644 -11.73 -1.33 -22.54
C ILE A 644 -10.78 -0.14 -22.31
N VAL A 645 -10.01 0.28 -23.32
CA VAL A 645 -8.92 1.26 -23.15
C VAL A 645 -9.43 2.67 -22.83
N PRO A 646 -10.45 3.23 -23.53
CA PRO A 646 -11.05 4.52 -23.15
C PRO A 646 -11.56 4.56 -21.71
N PHE A 647 -12.21 3.48 -21.24
CA PHE A 647 -12.68 3.40 -19.85
C PHE A 647 -11.52 3.24 -18.86
N GLY A 648 -10.45 2.53 -19.25
CA GLY A 648 -9.21 2.47 -18.48
C GLY A 648 -8.51 3.82 -18.36
N LEU A 649 -8.50 4.62 -19.43
CA LEU A 649 -8.00 5.99 -19.41
C LEU A 649 -8.85 6.87 -18.49
N MET A 650 -10.18 6.75 -18.55
CA MET A 650 -11.10 7.43 -17.62
C MET A 650 -10.79 7.08 -16.16
N TYR A 651 -10.59 5.79 -15.85
CA TYR A 651 -10.19 5.34 -14.52
C TYR A 651 -8.91 6.03 -14.06
N MET A 652 -7.85 6.03 -14.87
CA MET A 652 -6.56 6.62 -14.47
C MET A 652 -6.62 8.14 -14.30
N LEU A 653 -7.43 8.84 -15.12
CA LEU A 653 -7.64 10.27 -14.98
C LEU A 653 -8.37 10.61 -13.68
N LEU A 654 -9.49 9.94 -13.40
CA LEU A 654 -10.25 10.13 -12.16
C LEU A 654 -9.41 9.74 -10.94
N LYS A 655 -8.63 8.67 -11.03
CA LYS A 655 -7.71 8.22 -9.98
C LYS A 655 -6.64 9.28 -9.67
N HIS A 656 -6.04 9.86 -10.71
CA HIS A 656 -5.06 10.94 -10.55
C HIS A 656 -5.63 12.17 -9.86
N LEU A 657 -6.86 12.56 -10.21
CA LEU A 657 -7.54 13.70 -9.57
C LEU A 657 -7.91 13.42 -8.11
N ALA A 658 -8.46 12.23 -7.83
CA ALA A 658 -8.87 11.83 -6.48
C ALA A 658 -7.66 11.69 -5.53
N ASP A 659 -6.58 11.05 -5.98
CA ASP A 659 -5.38 10.88 -5.16
C ASP A 659 -4.67 12.21 -4.91
N ARG A 660 -4.55 13.07 -5.94
CA ARG A 660 -3.96 14.41 -5.79
C ARG A 660 -4.69 15.23 -4.72
N TYR A 661 -6.03 15.20 -4.75
CA TYR A 661 -6.85 15.88 -3.74
C TYR A 661 -6.62 15.30 -2.34
N ASN A 662 -6.76 13.98 -2.20
CA ASN A 662 -6.68 13.34 -0.89
C ASN A 662 -5.28 13.46 -0.27
N MET A 663 -4.22 13.33 -1.07
CA MET A 663 -2.85 13.48 -0.59
C MET A 663 -2.59 14.88 -0.03
N TYR A 664 -3.10 15.91 -0.70
CA TYR A 664 -2.90 17.29 -0.25
C TYR A 664 -3.72 17.63 1.01
N TYR A 665 -4.98 17.17 1.13
CA TYR A 665 -5.87 17.61 2.21
C TYR A 665 -6.04 16.63 3.37
N ALA A 666 -5.68 15.35 3.20
CA ALA A 666 -6.21 14.29 4.07
C ALA A 666 -5.15 13.32 4.64
N TYR A 667 -3.92 13.32 4.12
CA TYR A 667 -2.86 12.39 4.52
C TYR A 667 -1.65 13.11 5.11
N LEU A 668 -0.95 12.45 6.03
CA LEU A 668 0.35 12.93 6.53
C LEU A 668 1.47 12.70 5.51
N PRO A 669 2.53 13.53 5.56
CA PRO A 669 3.77 13.24 4.84
C PRO A 669 4.36 11.91 5.33
N SER A 670 4.93 11.15 4.41
CA SER A 670 5.67 9.93 4.74
C SER A 670 6.93 9.85 3.88
N LYS A 671 7.98 9.27 4.48
CA LYS A 671 9.29 9.16 3.87
C LYS A 671 9.63 7.68 3.68
N LEU A 672 9.67 7.26 2.43
CA LEU A 672 9.83 5.88 1.99
C LEU A 672 11.10 5.71 1.15
N ASP A 673 11.60 4.48 1.09
CA ASP A 673 12.75 4.13 0.25
C ASP A 673 12.35 4.07 -1.23
N LYS A 674 13.19 4.65 -2.12
CA LYS A 674 13.13 4.57 -3.59
C LYS A 674 12.79 3.17 -4.14
N LYS A 675 13.15 2.10 -3.42
CA LYS A 675 12.85 0.71 -3.78
C LYS A 675 11.36 0.45 -4.02
N ILE A 676 10.44 1.17 -3.38
CA ILE A 676 9.00 0.99 -3.61
C ILE A 676 8.60 1.42 -5.03
N HIS A 677 9.04 2.60 -5.45
CA HIS A 677 8.76 3.16 -6.77
C HIS A 677 9.39 2.31 -7.88
N SER A 678 10.64 1.86 -7.68
CA SER A 678 11.28 0.94 -8.62
C SER A 678 10.57 -0.42 -8.69
N GLY A 679 10.01 -0.91 -7.58
CA GLY A 679 9.21 -2.13 -7.55
C GLY A 679 7.91 -2.00 -8.35
N ALA A 680 7.22 -0.87 -8.24
CA ALA A 680 6.02 -0.58 -9.01
C ALA A 680 6.30 -0.54 -10.52
N VAL A 681 7.40 0.10 -10.93
CA VAL A 681 7.84 0.11 -12.34
C VAL A 681 8.04 -1.31 -12.88
N ASN A 682 8.71 -2.18 -12.13
CA ASN A 682 8.93 -3.57 -12.56
C ASN A 682 7.61 -4.35 -12.70
N GLN A 683 6.63 -4.11 -11.83
CA GLN A 683 5.31 -4.75 -11.90
C GLN A 683 4.49 -4.27 -13.10
N VAL A 684 4.54 -2.98 -13.44
CA VAL A 684 3.88 -2.44 -14.65
C VAL A 684 4.42 -3.07 -15.92
N VAL A 685 5.73 -3.33 -16.00
CA VAL A 685 6.34 -4.02 -17.15
C VAL A 685 5.83 -5.46 -17.30
N ALA A 686 5.32 -6.09 -16.22
CA ALA A 686 4.71 -7.42 -16.30
C ALA A 686 3.35 -7.43 -17.02
N ALA A 687 2.62 -6.31 -17.06
CA ALA A 687 1.31 -6.21 -17.71
C ALA A 687 1.32 -6.56 -19.22
N PRO A 688 2.19 -5.98 -20.07
CA PRO A 688 2.26 -6.36 -21.49
C PRO A 688 2.77 -7.80 -21.69
N ILE A 689 3.54 -8.36 -20.75
CA ILE A 689 3.95 -9.78 -20.80
C ILE A 689 2.73 -10.69 -20.59
N LEU A 690 1.85 -10.34 -19.63
CA LEU A 690 0.58 -11.02 -19.44
C LEU A 690 -0.34 -10.87 -20.66
N CYS A 691 -0.35 -9.70 -21.32
CA CYS A 691 -1.06 -9.50 -22.59
C CYS A 691 -0.55 -10.45 -23.70
N LEU A 692 0.77 -10.57 -23.87
CA LEU A 692 1.38 -11.50 -24.84
C LEU A 692 1.04 -12.97 -24.53
N PHE A 693 1.10 -13.35 -23.25
CA PHE A 693 0.67 -14.68 -22.81
C PHE A 693 -0.81 -14.94 -23.11
N TRP A 694 -1.67 -13.94 -22.88
CA TRP A 694 -3.10 -14.03 -23.14
C TRP A 694 -3.41 -14.17 -24.64
N LEU A 695 -2.70 -13.43 -25.50
CA LEU A 695 -2.81 -13.53 -26.95
C LEU A 695 -2.29 -14.86 -27.48
N LEU A 696 -1.18 -15.38 -26.93
CA LEU A 696 -0.69 -16.71 -27.26
C LEU A 696 -1.73 -17.78 -26.91
N PHE A 697 -2.32 -17.68 -25.72
CA PHE A 697 -3.37 -18.60 -25.28
C PHE A 697 -4.58 -18.53 -26.23
N PHE A 698 -5.04 -17.34 -26.60
CA PHE A 698 -6.12 -17.14 -27.58
C PHE A 698 -5.79 -17.75 -28.96
N SER A 699 -4.61 -17.43 -29.52
CA SER A 699 -4.18 -17.91 -30.84
C SER A 699 -4.03 -19.44 -30.87
N THR A 700 -3.54 -20.04 -29.77
CA THR A 700 -3.38 -21.49 -29.66
C THR A 700 -4.72 -22.22 -29.62
N VAL A 701 -5.71 -21.68 -28.90
CA VAL A 701 -7.06 -22.27 -28.83
C VAL A 701 -7.78 -22.16 -30.18
N ARG A 702 -7.65 -21.03 -30.88
CA ARG A 702 -8.38 -20.75 -32.13
C ARG A 702 -7.73 -21.36 -33.38
N SER A 703 -6.44 -21.13 -33.59
CA SER A 703 -5.72 -21.52 -34.83
C SER A 703 -4.75 -22.69 -34.62
N GLY A 704 -4.62 -23.18 -33.38
CA GLY A 704 -3.63 -24.20 -33.02
C GLY A 704 -2.24 -23.64 -32.75
N PHE A 705 -1.39 -24.42 -32.07
CA PHE A 705 -0.03 -24.02 -31.73
C PHE A 705 0.88 -23.89 -32.95
N SER A 706 0.68 -24.74 -33.97
CA SER A 706 1.51 -24.77 -35.19
C SER A 706 1.21 -23.62 -36.16
N ALA A 707 0.20 -22.79 -35.90
CA ALA A 707 -0.06 -21.59 -36.70
C ALA A 707 1.11 -20.61 -36.58
N ALA A 708 1.46 -19.95 -37.69
CA ALA A 708 2.61 -19.04 -37.75
C ALA A 708 2.48 -17.86 -36.75
N THR A 709 1.27 -17.37 -36.51
CA THR A 709 0.96 -16.33 -35.51
C THR A 709 1.19 -16.81 -34.07
N SER A 710 0.79 -18.05 -33.75
CA SER A 710 1.02 -18.70 -32.44
C SER A 710 2.51 -18.95 -32.20
N MET A 711 3.25 -19.39 -33.22
CA MET A 711 4.70 -19.59 -33.11
C MET A 711 5.45 -18.26 -32.94
N PHE A 712 5.05 -17.22 -33.67
CA PHE A 712 5.66 -15.90 -33.53
C PHE A 712 5.39 -15.27 -32.16
N THR A 713 4.13 -15.28 -31.68
CA THR A 713 3.79 -14.84 -30.30
C THR A 713 4.60 -15.59 -29.25
N PHE A 714 4.76 -16.91 -29.41
CA PHE A 714 5.54 -17.73 -28.49
C PHE A 714 7.03 -17.33 -28.47
N VAL A 715 7.65 -17.17 -29.64
CA VAL A 715 9.07 -16.73 -29.74
C VAL A 715 9.26 -15.36 -29.10
N VAL A 716 8.38 -14.39 -29.40
CA VAL A 716 8.42 -13.05 -28.79
C VAL A 716 8.27 -13.11 -27.28
N LEU A 717 7.35 -13.94 -26.77
CA LEU A 717 7.15 -14.13 -25.33
C LEU A 717 8.40 -14.71 -24.66
N ILE A 718 9.01 -15.74 -25.24
CA ILE A 718 10.24 -16.35 -24.70
C ILE A 718 11.40 -15.35 -24.71
N ILE A 719 11.60 -14.62 -25.80
CA ILE A 719 12.64 -13.57 -25.88
C ILE A 719 12.39 -12.52 -24.80
N THR A 720 11.15 -12.08 -24.62
CA THR A 720 10.78 -11.10 -23.60
C THR A 720 11.07 -11.62 -22.19
N ILE A 721 10.70 -12.87 -21.89
CA ILE A 721 10.99 -13.51 -20.60
C ILE A 721 12.50 -13.61 -20.38
N ILE A 722 13.29 -14.00 -21.38
CA ILE A 722 14.76 -14.07 -21.29
C ILE A 722 15.34 -12.67 -21.05
N ILE A 723 14.84 -11.62 -21.71
CA ILE A 723 15.27 -10.23 -21.48
C ILE A 723 14.92 -9.78 -20.06
N CYS A 724 13.72 -10.10 -19.56
CA CYS A 724 13.32 -9.78 -18.20
C CYS A 724 14.15 -10.55 -17.16
N LEU A 725 14.33 -11.86 -17.35
CA LEU A 725 15.16 -12.69 -16.48
C LEU A 725 16.61 -12.24 -16.51
N SER A 726 17.16 -11.90 -17.68
CA SER A 726 18.51 -11.36 -17.79
C SER A 726 18.59 -9.99 -17.10
N HIS A 727 17.64 -9.08 -17.27
CA HIS A 727 17.66 -7.80 -16.53
C HIS A 727 17.53 -7.99 -15.02
N VAL A 728 16.72 -8.93 -14.55
CA VAL A 728 16.59 -9.25 -13.12
C VAL A 728 17.87 -9.91 -12.59
N CYS A 729 18.41 -10.91 -13.30
CA CYS A 729 19.65 -11.59 -12.96
C CYS A 729 20.84 -10.62 -13.01
N PHE A 730 21.05 -9.90 -14.11
CA PHE A 730 22.08 -8.87 -14.24
C PHE A 730 21.87 -7.73 -13.26
N GLY A 731 20.63 -7.35 -12.91
CA GLY A 731 20.34 -6.39 -11.86
C GLY A 731 20.74 -6.90 -10.47
N HIS A 732 20.50 -8.19 -10.20
CA HIS A 732 20.93 -8.85 -8.97
C HIS A 732 22.46 -9.01 -8.93
N PHE A 733 23.10 -9.35 -10.05
CA PHE A 733 24.55 -9.35 -10.20
C PHE A 733 25.14 -7.94 -10.17
N LYS A 734 24.41 -6.90 -10.59
CA LYS A 734 24.79 -5.48 -10.50
C LYS A 734 24.74 -4.99 -9.06
N TYR A 735 23.76 -5.46 -8.28
CA TYR A 735 23.64 -5.24 -6.83
C TYR A 735 24.69 -6.00 -6.03
N LEU A 736 25.09 -7.20 -6.49
CA LEU A 736 26.19 -7.98 -5.92
C LEU A 736 27.57 -7.51 -6.41
N SER A 737 27.63 -6.84 -7.57
CA SER A 737 28.86 -6.28 -8.12
C SER A 737 29.19 -4.99 -7.39
N ALA A 738 30.24 -5.06 -6.57
CA ALA A 738 30.82 -3.95 -5.81
C ALA A 738 31.30 -2.75 -6.67
N HIS A 739 31.08 -2.77 -7.99
CA HIS A 739 31.50 -1.75 -8.96
C HIS A 739 30.45 -0.65 -9.26
N ASN A 740 29.24 -0.69 -8.68
CA ASN A 740 28.20 0.33 -8.94
C ASN A 740 27.90 1.31 -7.81
N TYR A 741 28.63 1.25 -6.68
CA TYR A 741 28.74 2.42 -5.82
C TYR A 741 29.67 3.41 -6.50
N LYS A 742 29.20 4.00 -7.61
CA LYS A 742 29.84 5.15 -8.21
C LYS A 742 29.61 6.29 -7.23
N ILE A 743 30.62 6.54 -6.41
CA ILE A 743 30.76 7.81 -5.70
C ILE A 743 30.61 8.86 -6.81
N ASP A 744 29.59 9.70 -6.74
CA ASP A 744 29.54 10.88 -7.60
C ASP A 744 30.70 11.77 -7.13
N SER A 745 31.86 11.55 -7.72
CA SER A 745 33.04 12.39 -7.59
C SER A 745 32.87 13.61 -8.49
N GLN A 746 31.72 14.28 -8.41
CA GLN A 746 31.52 15.59 -9.01
C GLN A 746 31.74 16.65 -7.93
N GLU A 747 32.93 17.24 -8.04
CA GLU A 747 33.38 18.52 -7.45
C GLU A 747 33.69 18.52 -5.95
N VAL A 748 34.76 17.79 -5.60
CA VAL A 748 35.77 18.37 -4.69
C VAL A 748 36.68 19.25 -5.54
N ASP A 749 36.24 20.46 -5.85
CA ASP A 749 37.14 21.52 -6.30
C ASP A 749 36.62 22.83 -5.72
N GLY A 750 37.36 23.40 -4.77
CA GLY A 750 37.00 24.65 -4.11
C GLY A 750 37.12 24.67 -2.58
N MET A 751 38.30 24.34 -2.06
CA MET A 751 38.94 25.09 -0.96
C MET A 751 38.02 25.62 0.17
N GLU A 752 37.55 24.76 1.07
CA GLU A 752 37.20 25.18 2.43
C GLU A 752 38.31 24.75 3.40
N ASN A 753 39.20 25.70 3.67
CA ASN A 753 40.15 25.64 4.77
C ASN A 753 39.40 25.54 6.10
N GLY A 754 39.69 24.48 6.87
CA GLY A 754 39.78 24.56 8.33
C GLY A 754 38.53 24.99 9.11
N GLN A 755 37.36 24.43 8.86
CA GLN A 755 36.30 24.44 9.87
C GLN A 755 36.44 23.22 10.81
N PRO A 756 36.51 23.43 12.14
CA PRO A 756 36.50 22.33 13.10
C PRO A 756 35.16 21.61 13.07
N VAL A 757 35.11 20.40 13.64
CA VAL A 757 33.91 19.59 13.87
C VAL A 757 32.71 20.51 14.19
N CYS A 758 31.75 20.63 13.27
CA CYS A 758 30.48 21.28 13.58
C CYS A 758 29.80 20.42 14.65
N THR A 759 29.89 20.86 15.90
CA THR A 759 29.20 20.28 17.06
C THR A 759 27.71 20.12 16.79
N SER A 760 27.11 20.95 15.94
CA SER A 760 25.72 20.81 15.49
C SER A 760 25.44 19.52 14.71
N ALA A 761 26.37 19.03 13.87
CA ALA A 761 26.18 17.81 13.08
C ALA A 761 26.33 16.56 13.94
N ALA A 762 27.26 16.57 14.91
CA ALA A 762 27.42 15.49 15.88
C ALA A 762 26.23 15.42 16.85
N ASN A 763 25.73 16.56 17.33
CA ASN A 763 24.56 16.63 18.21
C ASN A 763 23.28 16.20 17.48
N LYS A 764 23.11 16.62 16.21
CA LYS A 764 21.97 16.19 15.37
C LYS A 764 22.02 14.70 15.03
N ALA A 765 23.22 14.17 14.75
CA ALA A 765 23.43 12.73 14.60
C ALA A 765 23.06 11.98 15.89
N ALA A 766 23.41 12.55 17.04
CA ALA A 766 23.22 11.95 18.36
C ALA A 766 21.76 11.75 18.79
N GLN A 767 20.87 12.57 18.24
CA GLN A 767 19.45 12.58 18.58
C GLN A 767 18.56 11.89 17.53
N MET A 768 19.08 11.57 16.32
CA MET A 768 18.23 11.10 15.21
C MET A 768 17.91 9.60 15.25
N TYR A 769 18.87 8.73 15.57
CA TYR A 769 18.70 7.27 15.55
C TYR A 769 18.44 6.68 16.94
N ILE A 770 17.54 7.32 17.69
CA ILE A 770 17.10 6.88 19.01
C ILE A 770 15.57 6.88 19.07
N ALA A 771 15.00 5.88 19.71
CA ALA A 771 13.55 5.85 19.94
C ALA A 771 13.16 7.04 20.85
N GLN A 772 12.10 7.77 20.49
CA GLN A 772 11.64 8.96 21.22
C GLN A 772 11.47 8.74 22.74
N VAL A 773 11.12 7.52 23.16
CA VAL A 773 10.95 7.16 24.58
C VAL A 773 12.26 7.04 25.38
N LEU A 774 13.40 7.01 24.69
CA LEU A 774 14.74 6.92 25.27
C LEU A 774 15.52 8.24 25.17
N GLN A 775 14.99 9.25 24.49
CA GLN A 775 15.55 10.60 24.50
C GLN A 775 15.36 11.21 25.90
N ASP A 776 16.41 11.80 26.45
CA ASP A 776 16.32 12.47 27.75
C ASP A 776 15.58 13.80 27.62
N PRO A 777 14.58 14.08 28.48
CA PRO A 777 13.81 15.32 28.41
C PRO A 777 14.61 16.58 28.78
N ASN A 778 15.82 16.44 29.36
CA ASN A 778 16.62 17.55 29.90
C ASN A 778 17.88 17.88 29.09
N SER A 779 18.14 17.21 27.96
CA SER A 779 19.35 17.47 27.16
C SER A 779 19.24 18.69 26.23
N GLU A 780 18.09 19.39 26.22
CA GLU A 780 17.89 20.61 25.42
C GLU A 780 18.13 21.92 26.20
N GLU A 781 18.21 21.90 27.54
CA GLU A 781 18.41 23.13 28.34
C GLU A 781 19.89 23.45 28.67
N GLY A 782 20.84 22.56 28.34
CA GLY A 782 22.24 22.66 28.75
C GLY A 782 23.18 23.44 27.81
N GLY A 783 22.65 24.34 26.98
CA GLY A 783 23.37 24.89 25.83
C GLY A 783 23.35 26.41 25.71
N SER A 784 23.47 27.17 26.80
CA SER A 784 23.68 28.61 26.72
C SER A 784 24.48 29.14 27.91
N GLY A 785 25.75 29.48 27.65
CA GLY A 785 26.45 30.61 28.27
C GLY A 785 26.71 30.59 29.79
N SER A 786 27.92 30.19 30.15
CA SER A 786 28.61 30.52 31.39
C SER A 786 28.67 32.05 31.67
N GLY A 787 28.33 32.44 32.90
CA GLY A 787 28.63 33.74 33.49
C GLY A 787 28.36 33.73 34.99
N GLU A 788 29.43 33.77 35.78
CA GLU A 788 29.41 33.94 37.24
C GLU A 788 28.81 35.31 37.62
N ASP A 789 27.90 35.37 38.60
CA ASP A 789 27.95 36.39 39.65
C ASP A 789 27.12 35.98 40.88
N ASP A 790 27.63 36.35 42.05
CA ASP A 790 27.14 36.04 43.39
C ASP A 790 25.90 36.88 43.79
N GLY A 791 25.05 36.32 44.67
CA GLY A 791 24.43 37.11 45.75
C GLY A 791 22.90 37.27 45.81
N GLN A 792 22.35 36.77 46.92
CA GLN A 792 21.18 37.25 47.70
C GLN A 792 19.77 37.18 47.08
N GLY A 793 18.89 36.45 47.78
CA GLY A 793 17.49 36.28 47.40
C GLY A 793 16.54 37.38 47.89
N SER A 794 15.34 37.39 47.32
CA SER A 794 14.09 37.60 48.05
C SER A 794 12.89 37.24 47.17
N SER A 795 11.87 36.69 47.83
CA SER A 795 10.46 36.65 47.46
C SER A 795 9.97 37.81 46.57
N GLN A 796 9.34 37.49 45.43
CA GLN A 796 8.16 38.14 44.86
C GLN A 796 7.85 37.54 43.47
N ASP A 797 7.05 36.47 43.46
CA ASP A 797 6.36 35.98 42.26
C ASP A 797 4.85 35.98 42.56
N GLU A 798 4.24 37.16 42.55
CA GLU A 798 2.81 37.36 42.29
C GLU A 798 2.68 38.67 41.51
N GLU A 799 1.79 38.67 40.51
CA GLU A 799 1.50 39.75 39.54
C GLU A 799 2.44 39.82 38.31
N ILE A 800 2.16 39.02 37.28
CA ILE A 800 1.86 39.44 35.88
C ILE A 800 1.24 38.20 35.19
N ILE A 801 -0.03 37.91 35.50
CA ILE A 801 -0.89 37.02 34.72
C ILE A 801 -2.23 37.74 34.62
N ASN A 802 -2.37 38.69 33.70
CA ASN A 802 -3.69 39.22 33.32
C ASN A 802 -3.68 40.13 32.08
N VAL A 803 -2.99 39.80 30.97
CA VAL A 803 -3.27 40.43 29.67
C VAL A 803 -2.92 39.48 28.52
N GLU A 804 -3.64 38.36 28.34
CA GLU A 804 -3.62 37.64 27.05
C GLU A 804 -4.84 36.72 26.82
N ASN A 805 -6.00 37.09 27.37
CA ASN A 805 -7.29 36.49 26.97
C ASN A 805 -8.02 37.48 26.06
N GLY A 806 -7.94 37.29 24.75
CA GLY A 806 -8.71 38.10 23.80
C GLY A 806 -8.74 37.67 22.34
N LEU A 807 -8.00 36.62 21.92
CA LEU A 807 -7.92 36.27 20.49
C LEU A 807 -8.16 34.79 20.14
N ASN A 808 -8.63 33.97 21.08
CA ASN A 808 -8.87 32.53 20.84
C ASN A 808 -10.34 32.09 21.01
N GLU A 809 -11.31 33.00 21.06
CA GLU A 809 -12.72 32.62 21.27
C GLU A 809 -13.50 32.23 19.99
N ASP A 810 -12.98 32.47 18.78
CA ASP A 810 -13.78 32.27 17.55
C ASP A 810 -13.55 30.93 16.81
N PHE A 811 -12.90 29.94 17.42
CA PHE A 811 -12.79 28.57 16.88
C PHE A 811 -13.54 27.54 17.74
N GLN A 812 -14.79 27.84 18.09
CA GLN A 812 -15.74 26.83 18.59
C GLN A 812 -16.53 26.26 17.40
N SER A 813 -16.20 25.02 17.01
CA SER A 813 -17.06 24.27 16.08
C SER A 813 -18.42 24.02 16.74
N GLY A 814 -19.49 24.06 15.95
CA GLY A 814 -20.85 23.73 16.44
C GLY A 814 -21.00 22.30 16.97
N GLU A 815 -19.97 21.46 16.88
CA GLU A 815 -19.95 20.10 17.45
C GLU A 815 -19.37 20.04 18.87
N ASP A 816 -18.49 20.96 19.27
CA ASP A 816 -18.04 21.01 20.67
C ASP A 816 -19.22 21.40 21.58
N SER A 817 -20.18 22.21 21.10
CA SER A 817 -21.45 22.46 21.81
C SER A 817 -22.37 21.23 21.91
N LEU A 818 -22.24 20.23 21.01
CA LEU A 818 -23.00 18.97 21.09
C LEU A 818 -22.39 18.04 22.13
N ILE A 819 -21.07 18.05 22.28
CA ILE A 819 -20.37 17.29 23.33
C ILE A 819 -20.59 17.95 24.69
N ASP A 820 -20.54 19.29 24.76
CA ASP A 820 -20.89 20.04 25.98
C ASP A 820 -22.36 19.82 26.38
N ASN A 821 -23.27 19.62 25.42
CA ASN A 821 -24.66 19.25 25.71
C ASN A 821 -24.85 17.77 26.08
N GLU A 822 -24.00 16.84 25.61
CA GLU A 822 -24.02 15.43 26.03
C GLU A 822 -23.53 15.25 27.47
N VAL A 823 -22.59 16.09 27.95
CA VAL A 823 -22.11 16.04 29.34
C VAL A 823 -23.10 16.66 30.33
N ARG A 824 -24.03 17.48 29.83
CA ARG A 824 -25.09 18.14 30.64
C ARG A 824 -26.28 17.24 30.97
N HIS A 825 -26.29 15.97 30.55
CA HIS A 825 -27.40 15.03 30.75
C HIS A 825 -27.05 13.79 31.56
#